data_AF-A0A1A0H551-F1
#
_entry.id   AF-A0A1A0H551-F1
#
_cell.length_a   1.000
_cell.length_b   1.000
_cell.length_c   1.000
_cell.angle_alpha   90.00
_cell.angle_beta   90.00
_cell.angle_gamma   90.00
#
_symmetry.space_group_name_H-M   'P 1'
#
loop_
_entity.id
_entity.type
_entity.pdbx_description
1 polymer ?
#
loop_
_entity_poly.entity_id
_entity_poly.type
_entity_poly.pdbx_seq_one_letter_code
_entity_poly.pdbx_strand_id
1 'polypeptide(L)'
;MKHPVSPAAPDLLEPPATIIDYLSADPQYSYFLRHIQRLGLVPTINQMANVTLFAPVNLAFVDSELTAGDSAANLLRYFAAQRFRVSYILGTTAVLDSLYETKRSGDGAHFFPLKVGASDARESGPYMVNDIAEILEYDGYAKHQHSFIQTIDHLLPLAVSMCSLLMDPSAETHVVNGHSIRFVKLVFQLAFATEKHGPAPISCDDFLANVSTVLVPTDRYIESSLLDMEKRYYLTLHHGLKNPDLYPTKEAVREMKTDYLSFLLNLLLPDLVGGVNGTSLSQLHSSTWGQNSYNISFDPNTSLVRLNNKIWSAANSTALTLSDGLLHIFDLDSKDPTQAVDFVDACNIDRVAMIPRKTLFAMHFSNLVRELRFYKKAHLIDESAMNQTILVDASDRDDFFDEDYVSSIHLNRQQMLYKFIDGFVDMNHLLSPESPRFHALLNSKLCLKKRINSCFRVKVSGTLESDGTRIVFNDRFEAGSPFIALGNNSIYVLETDFAVPASFKNVVAQLISDGTTRENLDHVTVDKSSCLQTLKYFEEFDLLLLKDNHKGYTVFLPCGRPIWDGNERSRNKRFVSWDSLGLILKYLEKNPNLFQTVLQDNFFEDMIYSDFGLEDSRESSRLVTTLNGNSVNISELYHEGDYNHIIRVNETAISIPLNSDVLFLQGVIHITQKVLLPADFLVSLKDLINAEHDSSLDTSSFAGLIDEFPRLANLVLLDNPTGSEFSIMAPTSELLREYNITRDYKRLLEFLELHLISNSEADILLKCMGVPFFESRNLSYTIQTSKANGAFTCHTNPLSGKTFLSLPQKLDVYSAFTTAVNHKVRVMNYGCSQQGTANSSCVFLLDRPLDVAWFDIPDNFLHVHIGWISVGIGIVIGVILFGFFTTTIVLCLSKTGKKKDQAPELEGSYKPAGSGYMPITSNEDPLAANFDHGYETDVDLMRSETDQLLPKNGERRPGSVRGLSPAGGVPSAPLKIKKQGILETINRERNLPPLMV
;
A
#
# COMPACT_ATOMS: atom_id res chain seq x y z
N MET A 1 -63.71 -82.28 55.07
CA MET A 1 -62.74 -83.35 54.72
C MET A 1 -61.53 -82.68 54.09
N LYS A 2 -60.33 -83.13 54.47
CA LYS A 2 -59.02 -82.54 54.18
C LYS A 2 -58.75 -82.37 52.68
N HIS A 3 -58.20 -81.22 52.30
CA HIS A 3 -57.16 -81.13 51.28
C HIS A 3 -55.94 -80.39 51.87
N PRO A 4 -54.70 -80.77 51.49
CA PRO A 4 -53.50 -80.47 52.26
C PRO A 4 -52.73 -79.24 51.76
N VAL A 5 -51.81 -78.82 52.64
CA VAL A 5 -50.85 -77.72 52.60
C VAL A 5 -49.90 -77.76 51.38
N SER A 6 -49.54 -76.58 50.88
CA SER A 6 -48.29 -76.28 50.16
C SER A 6 -47.58 -75.11 50.89
N PRO A 7 -46.24 -75.09 50.97
CA PRO A 7 -45.52 -74.44 52.07
C PRO A 7 -45.19 -72.95 51.87
N ALA A 8 -44.80 -72.35 52.99
CA ALA A 8 -44.47 -70.95 53.26
C ALA A 8 -43.67 -70.20 52.17
N ALA A 9 -44.07 -68.94 51.94
CA ALA A 9 -43.23 -67.89 51.40
C ALA A 9 -42.57 -67.12 52.59
N PRO A 10 -41.29 -66.75 52.49
CA PRO A 10 -40.53 -66.13 53.57
C PRO A 10 -40.86 -64.62 53.74
N ASP A 11 -40.48 -64.14 54.93
CA ASP A 11 -40.78 -62.88 55.58
C ASP A 11 -40.76 -61.60 54.73
N LEU A 12 -41.76 -60.76 54.98
CA LEU A 12 -41.77 -59.33 54.69
C LEU A 12 -40.70 -58.64 55.55
N LEU A 13 -39.53 -58.35 54.96
CA LEU A 13 -38.53 -57.48 55.57
C LEU A 13 -39.12 -56.06 55.75
N GLU A 14 -39.12 -55.57 56.99
CA GLU A 14 -39.41 -54.17 57.26
C GLU A 14 -38.41 -53.28 56.49
N PRO A 15 -38.85 -52.17 55.87
CA PRO A 15 -37.96 -51.30 55.13
C PRO A 15 -36.85 -50.77 56.06
N PRO A 16 -35.59 -50.72 55.61
CA PRO A 16 -34.46 -50.39 56.45
C PRO A 16 -34.62 -48.98 57.06
N ALA A 17 -34.17 -48.88 58.31
CA ALA A 17 -34.29 -47.66 59.11
C ALA A 17 -33.42 -46.53 58.55
N THR A 18 -32.14 -46.78 58.30
CA THR A 18 -31.16 -45.81 57.80
C THR A 18 -30.52 -46.22 56.46
N ILE A 19 -29.82 -45.30 55.81
CA ILE A 19 -29.02 -45.55 54.61
C ILE A 19 -27.96 -46.62 54.88
N ILE A 20 -27.32 -46.62 56.05
CA ILE A 20 -26.32 -47.63 56.42
C ILE A 20 -26.99 -49.00 56.63
N ASP A 21 -28.19 -49.05 57.21
CA ASP A 21 -28.96 -50.30 57.33
C ASP A 21 -29.34 -50.84 55.93
N TYR A 22 -29.71 -49.96 54.99
CA TYR A 22 -29.99 -50.34 53.60
C TYR A 22 -28.74 -50.94 52.94
N LEU A 23 -27.59 -50.26 52.99
CA LEU A 23 -26.34 -50.72 52.38
C LEU A 23 -25.79 -52.01 53.01
N SER A 24 -26.06 -52.24 54.30
CA SER A 24 -25.60 -53.44 55.01
C SER A 24 -26.52 -54.64 54.84
N ALA A 25 -27.80 -54.42 54.46
CA ALA A 25 -28.76 -55.48 54.20
C ALA A 25 -28.45 -56.27 52.92
N ASP A 26 -27.79 -55.65 51.94
CA ASP A 26 -27.46 -56.26 50.65
C ASP A 26 -25.94 -56.41 50.45
N PRO A 27 -25.41 -57.63 50.19
CA PRO A 27 -23.99 -57.85 49.94
C PRO A 27 -23.45 -57.07 48.72
N GLN A 28 -24.28 -56.64 47.79
CA GLN A 28 -23.84 -55.92 46.58
C GLN A 28 -23.17 -54.57 46.86
N TYR A 29 -23.33 -53.98 48.05
CA TYR A 29 -22.71 -52.71 48.45
C TYR A 29 -21.52 -52.88 49.40
N SER A 30 -21.08 -54.11 49.69
CA SER A 30 -20.08 -54.39 50.73
C SER A 30 -18.76 -53.62 50.56
N TYR A 31 -18.33 -53.36 49.32
CA TYR A 31 -17.13 -52.57 49.03
C TYR A 31 -17.34 -51.08 49.29
N PHE A 32 -18.47 -50.52 48.87
CA PHE A 32 -18.80 -49.12 49.14
C PHE A 32 -19.00 -48.86 50.64
N LEU A 33 -19.68 -49.77 51.35
CA LEU A 33 -19.85 -49.69 52.80
C LEU A 33 -18.50 -49.73 53.54
N ARG A 34 -17.59 -50.62 53.13
CA ARG A 34 -16.22 -50.67 53.68
C ARG A 34 -15.46 -49.37 53.41
N HIS A 35 -15.66 -48.76 52.25
CA HIS A 35 -15.03 -47.47 51.89
C HIS A 35 -15.55 -46.32 52.76
N ILE A 36 -16.87 -46.22 52.94
CA ILE A 36 -17.53 -45.28 53.87
C ILE A 36 -16.99 -45.45 55.31
N GLN A 37 -16.88 -46.70 55.77
CA GLN A 37 -16.38 -47.02 57.12
C GLN A 37 -14.91 -46.60 57.29
N ARG A 38 -14.06 -46.89 56.29
CA ARG A 38 -12.65 -46.52 56.30
C ARG A 38 -12.44 -45.01 56.36
N LEU A 39 -13.32 -44.24 55.71
CA LEU A 39 -13.29 -42.78 55.72
C LEU A 39 -14.01 -42.14 56.92
N GLY A 40 -14.58 -42.95 57.82
CA GLY A 40 -15.22 -42.47 59.05
C GLY A 40 -16.55 -41.74 58.84
N LEU A 41 -17.24 -41.96 57.72
CA LEU A 41 -18.44 -41.20 57.34
C LEU A 41 -19.76 -41.74 57.92
N VAL A 42 -19.75 -42.89 58.57
CA VAL A 42 -20.96 -43.52 59.13
C VAL A 42 -21.75 -42.59 60.08
N PRO A 43 -21.12 -41.87 61.04
CA PRO A 43 -21.85 -40.95 61.92
C PRO A 43 -22.48 -39.79 61.14
N THR A 44 -21.77 -39.25 60.15
CA THR A 44 -22.25 -38.14 59.30
C THR A 44 -23.45 -38.59 58.48
N ILE A 45 -23.36 -39.74 57.81
CA ILE A 45 -24.43 -40.28 56.98
C ILE A 45 -25.68 -40.57 57.81
N ASN A 46 -25.55 -41.12 59.02
CA ASN A 46 -26.68 -41.39 59.91
C ASN A 46 -27.41 -40.13 60.40
N GLN A 47 -26.76 -38.96 60.35
CA GLN A 47 -27.37 -37.68 60.70
C GLN A 47 -28.04 -36.99 59.50
N MET A 48 -27.79 -37.44 58.27
CA MET A 48 -28.42 -36.87 57.08
C MET A 48 -29.91 -37.21 57.01
N ALA A 49 -30.69 -36.30 56.45
CA ALA A 49 -32.09 -36.53 56.15
C ALA A 49 -32.49 -35.81 54.85
N ASN A 50 -33.50 -36.32 54.14
CA ASN A 50 -33.99 -35.78 52.88
C ASN A 50 -32.94 -35.71 51.75
N VAL A 51 -32.04 -36.70 51.69
CA VAL A 51 -30.98 -36.79 50.67
C VAL A 51 -31.25 -37.94 49.70
N THR A 52 -30.52 -37.98 48.59
CA THR A 52 -30.52 -39.15 47.69
C THR A 52 -29.10 -39.68 47.55
N LEU A 53 -28.90 -40.98 47.79
CA LEU A 53 -27.62 -41.64 47.63
C LEU A 53 -27.56 -42.35 46.28
N PHE A 54 -26.52 -42.11 45.50
CA PHE A 54 -26.12 -42.93 44.36
C PHE A 54 -25.10 -43.98 44.84
N ALA A 55 -25.55 -45.21 45.06
CA ALA A 55 -24.77 -46.26 45.71
C ALA A 55 -24.11 -47.19 44.67
N PRO A 56 -22.77 -47.17 44.53
CA PRO A 56 -22.07 -48.06 43.60
C PRO A 56 -22.08 -49.51 44.08
N VAL A 57 -22.34 -50.44 43.15
CA VAL A 57 -22.25 -51.88 43.41
C VAL A 57 -20.79 -52.35 43.47
N ASN A 58 -20.55 -53.54 44.01
CA ASN A 58 -19.20 -54.12 44.10
C ASN A 58 -18.49 -54.21 42.75
N LEU A 59 -19.23 -54.41 41.64
CA LEU A 59 -18.67 -54.44 40.27
C LEU A 59 -18.09 -53.09 39.83
N ALA A 60 -18.59 -51.96 40.37
CA ALA A 60 -18.06 -50.63 40.08
C ALA A 60 -16.61 -50.46 40.55
N PHE A 61 -16.16 -51.27 41.52
CA PHE A 61 -14.83 -51.18 42.13
C PHE A 61 -13.76 -52.01 41.42
N VAL A 62 -14.08 -52.60 40.26
CA VAL A 62 -13.09 -53.37 39.48
C VAL A 62 -11.92 -52.48 39.05
N ASP A 63 -12.18 -51.21 38.73
CA ASP A 63 -11.18 -50.19 38.44
C ASP A 63 -10.75 -49.44 39.71
N SER A 64 -10.00 -50.13 40.57
CA SER A 64 -9.62 -49.66 41.92
C SER A 64 -8.83 -48.33 41.96
N GLU A 65 -8.25 -47.88 40.84
CA GLU A 65 -7.47 -46.63 40.74
C GLU A 65 -8.30 -45.38 41.04
N LEU A 66 -9.61 -45.40 40.73
CA LEU A 66 -10.53 -44.27 40.96
C LEU A 66 -10.80 -43.99 42.45
N THR A 67 -10.56 -44.98 43.33
CA THR A 67 -10.77 -44.84 44.78
C THR A 67 -9.53 -44.33 45.54
N ALA A 68 -8.38 -44.24 44.87
CA ALA A 68 -7.10 -43.90 45.51
C ALA A 68 -7.03 -42.44 46.00
N GLY A 69 -7.83 -41.54 45.41
CA GLY A 69 -7.91 -40.12 45.76
C GLY A 69 -9.12 -39.73 46.62
N ASP A 70 -9.90 -40.69 47.11
CA ASP A 70 -11.09 -40.39 47.91
C ASP A 70 -10.75 -39.97 49.35
N SER A 71 -11.49 -38.97 49.82
CA SER A 71 -11.48 -38.41 51.18
C SER A 71 -12.91 -38.37 51.72
N ALA A 72 -13.05 -38.15 53.03
CA ALA A 72 -14.38 -38.02 53.64
C ALA A 72 -15.22 -36.89 52.98
N ALA A 73 -14.58 -35.81 52.53
CA ALA A 73 -15.27 -34.68 51.90
C ALA A 73 -15.72 -35.00 50.47
N ASN A 74 -14.84 -35.52 49.61
CA ASN A 74 -15.17 -35.75 48.21
C ASN A 74 -16.06 -36.98 47.97
N LEU A 75 -16.19 -37.89 48.94
CA LEU A 75 -17.16 -38.99 48.86
C LEU A 75 -18.61 -38.48 48.96
N LEU A 76 -18.83 -37.25 49.45
CA LEU A 76 -20.15 -36.63 49.48
C LEU A 76 -20.73 -36.36 48.07
N ARG A 77 -19.92 -36.50 47.01
CA ARG A 77 -20.39 -36.37 45.62
C ARG A 77 -21.45 -37.40 45.23
N TYR A 78 -21.49 -38.54 45.94
CA TYR A 78 -22.51 -39.58 45.75
C TYR A 78 -23.86 -39.23 46.40
N PHE A 79 -23.95 -38.15 47.18
CA PHE A 79 -25.16 -37.75 47.87
C PHE A 79 -25.71 -36.47 47.24
N ALA A 80 -26.92 -36.52 46.67
CA ALA A 80 -27.66 -35.32 46.29
C ALA A 80 -28.28 -34.65 47.53
N ALA A 81 -28.21 -33.33 47.59
CA ALA A 81 -28.73 -32.49 48.68
C ALA A 81 -30.27 -32.45 48.75
N GLN A 82 -30.95 -33.20 47.88
CA GLN A 82 -32.40 -33.25 47.80
C GLN A 82 -32.93 -34.68 47.59
N ARG A 83 -34.21 -34.86 47.90
CA ARG A 83 -34.95 -36.08 47.62
C ARG A 83 -35.26 -36.15 46.14
N PHE A 84 -34.83 -37.23 45.50
CA PHE A 84 -34.95 -37.41 44.07
C PHE A 84 -35.34 -38.84 43.73
N ARG A 85 -36.39 -38.96 42.90
CA ARG A 85 -36.93 -40.24 42.47
C ARG A 85 -36.74 -40.39 40.97
N VAL A 86 -35.97 -41.40 40.57
CA VAL A 86 -35.61 -41.61 39.17
C VAL A 86 -36.82 -42.04 38.36
N SER A 87 -37.70 -42.86 38.95
CA SER A 87 -38.91 -43.36 38.27
C SER A 87 -39.89 -42.26 37.85
N TYR A 88 -39.75 -41.04 38.37
CA TYR A 88 -40.67 -39.92 38.13
C TYR A 88 -40.18 -38.97 37.03
N ILE A 89 -39.00 -39.22 36.46
CA ILE A 89 -38.35 -38.30 35.52
C ILE A 89 -38.92 -38.39 34.09
N LEU A 90 -39.80 -39.35 33.79
CA LEU A 90 -40.50 -39.47 32.49
C LEU A 90 -39.56 -39.33 31.26
N GLY A 91 -38.33 -39.83 31.34
CA GLY A 91 -37.33 -39.75 30.25
C GLY A 91 -36.63 -38.40 30.08
N THR A 92 -36.91 -37.42 30.95
CA THR A 92 -36.24 -36.11 30.92
C THR A 92 -34.88 -36.13 31.62
N THR A 93 -34.11 -35.04 31.55
CA THR A 93 -32.87 -34.89 32.31
C THR A 93 -33.06 -33.88 33.43
N ALA A 94 -32.45 -34.12 34.59
CA ALA A 94 -32.47 -33.21 35.73
C ALA A 94 -31.05 -33.06 36.28
N VAL A 95 -30.69 -31.85 36.72
CA VAL A 95 -29.42 -31.58 37.40
C VAL A 95 -29.70 -31.27 38.86
N LEU A 96 -28.87 -31.83 39.75
CA LEU A 96 -28.99 -31.76 41.19
C LEU A 96 -27.67 -31.30 41.80
N ASP A 97 -27.71 -30.59 42.92
CA ASP A 97 -26.51 -30.34 43.71
C ASP A 97 -26.19 -31.55 44.60
N SER A 98 -24.92 -31.96 44.61
CA SER A 98 -24.43 -32.92 45.59
C SER A 98 -24.14 -32.27 46.95
N LEU A 99 -23.72 -33.07 47.93
CA LEU A 99 -23.22 -32.58 49.22
C LEU A 99 -21.70 -32.34 49.22
N TYR A 100 -21.03 -32.53 48.08
CA TYR A 100 -19.60 -32.24 47.96
C TYR A 100 -19.39 -30.78 47.57
N GLU A 101 -19.01 -29.97 48.56
CA GLU A 101 -18.62 -28.58 48.37
C GLU A 101 -17.28 -28.52 47.64
N THR A 102 -17.28 -27.89 46.46
CA THR A 102 -16.08 -27.73 45.63
C THR A 102 -15.52 -26.32 45.69
N LYS A 103 -16.37 -25.31 45.88
CA LYS A 103 -15.97 -23.91 46.05
C LYS A 103 -16.83 -23.19 47.09
N ARG A 104 -16.25 -22.19 47.74
CA ARG A 104 -16.94 -21.32 48.70
C ARG A 104 -16.72 -19.86 48.31
N SER A 105 -17.81 -19.15 48.00
CA SER A 105 -17.78 -17.72 47.69
C SER A 105 -18.69 -16.95 48.65
N GLY A 106 -18.46 -15.64 48.81
CA GLY A 106 -19.03 -14.81 49.88
C GLY A 106 -20.54 -14.93 50.11
N ASP A 107 -21.33 -15.21 49.07
CA ASP A 107 -22.79 -15.36 49.12
C ASP A 107 -23.31 -16.81 49.00
N GLY A 108 -22.45 -17.84 48.83
CA GLY A 108 -22.88 -19.23 48.67
C GLY A 108 -21.78 -20.28 48.53
N ALA A 109 -22.09 -21.53 48.84
CA ALA A 109 -21.25 -22.69 48.56
C ALA A 109 -21.68 -23.33 47.22
N HIS A 110 -20.70 -23.67 46.38
CA HIS A 110 -20.93 -24.39 45.13
C HIS A 110 -20.62 -25.87 45.33
N PHE A 111 -21.50 -26.69 44.78
CA PHE A 111 -21.47 -28.13 44.97
C PHE A 111 -21.23 -28.85 43.65
N PHE A 112 -20.65 -30.05 43.73
CA PHE A 112 -20.47 -30.89 42.56
C PHE A 112 -21.84 -31.25 41.93
N PRO A 113 -22.07 -30.95 40.65
CA PRO A 113 -23.36 -31.18 40.00
C PRO A 113 -23.55 -32.66 39.61
N LEU A 114 -24.77 -33.14 39.80
CA LEU A 114 -25.23 -34.47 39.44
C LEU A 114 -26.30 -34.38 38.36
N LYS A 115 -25.91 -34.67 37.12
CA LYS A 115 -26.81 -34.80 35.97
C LYS A 115 -27.40 -36.21 35.97
N VAL A 116 -28.72 -36.33 36.01
CA VAL A 116 -29.42 -37.61 35.89
C VAL A 116 -30.38 -37.55 34.71
N GLY A 117 -30.29 -38.51 33.80
CA GLY A 117 -31.12 -38.53 32.60
C GLY A 117 -31.03 -39.84 31.83
N ALA A 118 -31.94 -40.08 30.90
CA ALA A 118 -31.88 -41.26 30.03
C ALA A 118 -30.68 -41.15 29.06
N SER A 119 -30.00 -42.27 28.78
CA SER A 119 -28.86 -42.32 27.84
C SER A 119 -29.27 -41.88 26.43
N ASP A 120 -30.48 -42.22 26.01
CA ASP A 120 -31.12 -41.81 24.78
C ASP A 120 -32.50 -41.22 25.09
N ALA A 121 -32.77 -40.00 24.63
CA ALA A 121 -34.07 -39.35 24.81
C ALA A 121 -35.17 -39.95 23.91
N ARG A 122 -34.77 -40.67 22.85
CA ARG A 122 -35.67 -41.16 21.78
C ARG A 122 -36.11 -42.62 21.95
N GLU A 123 -35.28 -43.44 22.57
CA GLU A 123 -35.57 -44.83 22.94
C GLU A 123 -35.38 -44.89 24.44
N SER A 124 -36.31 -45.45 25.21
CA SER A 124 -36.29 -45.51 26.69
C SER A 124 -35.07 -46.26 27.23
N GLY A 125 -33.87 -45.68 27.07
CA GLY A 125 -32.59 -46.19 27.51
C GLY A 125 -32.45 -46.10 29.02
N PRO A 126 -31.42 -46.74 29.58
CA PRO A 126 -31.21 -46.71 31.01
C PRO A 126 -30.89 -45.29 31.48
N TYR A 127 -31.25 -44.98 32.73
CA TYR A 127 -30.90 -43.70 33.34
C TYR A 127 -29.44 -43.70 33.74
N MET A 128 -28.72 -42.64 33.39
CA MET A 128 -27.31 -42.45 33.70
C MET A 128 -27.12 -41.27 34.65
N VAL A 129 -26.06 -41.33 35.45
CA VAL A 129 -25.53 -40.24 36.28
C VAL A 129 -24.26 -39.72 35.64
N ASN A 130 -24.21 -38.42 35.37
CA ASN A 130 -23.11 -37.69 34.72
C ASN A 130 -22.63 -38.33 33.41
N ASP A 131 -23.55 -38.99 32.68
CA ASP A 131 -23.29 -39.74 31.45
C ASP A 131 -22.23 -40.85 31.58
N ILE A 132 -21.93 -41.29 32.81
CA ILE A 132 -20.88 -42.28 33.12
C ILE A 132 -21.47 -43.52 33.78
N ALA A 133 -22.27 -43.35 34.83
CA ALA A 133 -22.75 -44.47 35.65
C ALA A 133 -24.23 -44.76 35.38
N GLU A 134 -24.53 -45.98 34.94
CA GLU A 134 -25.89 -46.47 34.76
C GLU A 134 -26.56 -46.73 36.11
N ILE A 135 -27.80 -46.30 36.26
CA ILE A 135 -28.63 -46.59 37.43
C ILE A 135 -29.36 -47.92 37.19
N LEU A 136 -28.96 -48.95 37.93
CA LEU A 136 -29.43 -50.33 37.80
C LEU A 136 -30.74 -50.59 38.55
N GLU A 137 -30.89 -50.00 39.75
CA GLU A 137 -32.07 -50.17 40.61
C GLU A 137 -32.54 -48.81 41.12
N TYR A 138 -33.85 -48.59 41.04
CA TYR A 138 -34.47 -47.28 41.29
C TYR A 138 -35.18 -47.21 42.64
N ASP A 139 -35.12 -46.03 43.27
CA ASP A 139 -35.99 -45.59 44.36
C ASP A 139 -35.98 -46.48 45.63
N GLY A 140 -34.84 -47.07 45.98
CA GLY A 140 -34.64 -47.67 47.31
C GLY A 140 -34.90 -46.63 48.41
N TYR A 141 -35.52 -47.00 49.53
CA TYR A 141 -36.01 -46.00 50.50
C TYR A 141 -35.58 -46.30 51.95
N ALA A 142 -34.88 -45.33 52.56
CA ALA A 142 -34.50 -45.36 53.98
C ALA A 142 -35.50 -44.55 54.81
N LYS A 143 -36.29 -45.24 55.65
CA LYS A 143 -37.51 -44.68 56.26
C LYS A 143 -37.25 -43.59 57.31
N HIS A 144 -36.26 -43.76 58.20
CA HIS A 144 -36.01 -42.81 59.28
C HIS A 144 -35.29 -41.54 58.83
N GLN A 145 -34.64 -41.59 57.66
CA GLN A 145 -33.93 -40.44 57.08
C GLN A 145 -34.70 -39.77 55.94
N HIS A 146 -35.81 -40.37 55.50
CA HIS A 146 -36.59 -39.90 54.35
C HIS A 146 -35.76 -39.75 53.08
N SER A 147 -34.82 -40.67 52.87
CA SER A 147 -33.82 -40.60 51.80
C SER A 147 -34.03 -41.70 50.76
N PHE A 148 -33.69 -41.40 49.52
CA PHE A 148 -33.71 -42.38 48.43
C PHE A 148 -32.31 -42.94 48.15
N ILE A 149 -32.24 -44.17 47.67
CA ILE A 149 -31.02 -44.85 47.27
C ILE A 149 -31.21 -45.31 45.82
N GLN A 150 -30.27 -44.95 44.96
CA GLN A 150 -30.22 -45.28 43.54
C GLN A 150 -28.97 -46.12 43.30
N THR A 151 -29.10 -47.36 42.84
CA THR A 151 -27.96 -48.27 42.64
C THR A 151 -27.26 -47.93 41.34
N ILE A 152 -25.94 -47.72 41.35
CA ILE A 152 -25.15 -47.39 40.14
C ILE A 152 -24.08 -48.44 39.83
N ASP A 153 -23.76 -48.59 38.55
CA ASP A 153 -22.83 -49.63 38.05
C ASP A 153 -21.34 -49.20 37.98
N HIS A 154 -21.06 -47.89 37.90
CA HIS A 154 -19.71 -47.31 37.86
C HIS A 154 -19.48 -46.30 38.99
N LEU A 155 -18.21 -46.07 39.33
CA LEU A 155 -17.81 -45.02 40.26
C LEU A 155 -17.89 -43.65 39.58
N LEU A 156 -18.36 -42.64 40.30
CA LEU A 156 -18.36 -41.26 39.83
C LEU A 156 -16.94 -40.69 39.97
N PRO A 157 -16.27 -40.29 38.88
CA PRO A 157 -14.92 -39.76 38.95
C PRO A 157 -14.91 -38.34 39.54
N LEU A 158 -13.74 -37.91 40.01
CA LEU A 158 -13.49 -36.50 40.28
C LEU A 158 -13.34 -35.79 38.93
N ALA A 159 -14.34 -34.99 38.55
CA ALA A 159 -14.30 -34.22 37.32
C ALA A 159 -13.23 -33.13 37.40
N VAL A 160 -12.78 -32.67 36.23
CA VAL A 160 -11.94 -31.47 36.12
C VAL A 160 -12.77 -30.22 36.43
N SER A 161 -12.12 -29.18 36.97
CA SER A 161 -12.78 -27.90 37.21
C SER A 161 -12.89 -27.07 35.93
N MET A 162 -13.87 -26.18 35.88
CA MET A 162 -14.03 -25.18 34.82
C MET A 162 -12.74 -24.41 34.59
N CYS A 163 -12.07 -24.02 35.68
CA CYS A 163 -10.80 -23.33 35.61
C CYS A 163 -9.71 -24.19 34.96
N SER A 164 -9.54 -25.45 35.38
CA SER A 164 -8.54 -26.34 34.78
C SER A 164 -8.80 -26.61 33.29
N LEU A 165 -10.05 -26.77 32.88
CA LEU A 165 -10.42 -27.02 31.49
C LEU A 165 -10.12 -25.81 30.60
N LEU A 166 -10.49 -24.60 31.04
CA LEU A 166 -10.33 -23.37 30.27
C LEU A 166 -8.88 -22.86 30.26
N MET A 167 -8.14 -23.06 31.35
CA MET A 167 -6.74 -22.63 31.47
C MET A 167 -5.72 -23.61 30.89
N ASP A 168 -6.10 -24.87 30.61
CA ASP A 168 -5.16 -25.84 30.04
C ASP A 168 -4.70 -25.41 28.63
N PRO A 169 -3.38 -25.19 28.42
CA PRO A 169 -2.82 -24.82 27.12
C PRO A 169 -2.65 -26.01 26.17
N SER A 170 -2.92 -27.25 26.61
CA SER A 170 -2.73 -28.46 25.81
C SER A 170 -3.62 -28.45 24.56
N ALA A 171 -3.05 -28.82 23.41
CA ALA A 171 -3.80 -28.85 22.15
C ALA A 171 -4.95 -29.87 22.17
N GLU A 172 -4.82 -30.92 22.98
CA GLU A 172 -5.82 -31.98 23.15
C GLU A 172 -7.10 -31.47 23.83
N THR A 173 -6.98 -30.50 24.75
CA THR A 173 -8.14 -29.91 25.44
C THR A 173 -8.78 -28.73 24.69
N HIS A 174 -8.34 -28.43 23.47
CA HIS A 174 -9.08 -27.53 22.58
C HIS A 174 -10.31 -28.21 21.97
N VAL A 175 -10.35 -29.55 21.98
CA VAL A 175 -11.47 -30.32 21.44
C VAL A 175 -12.20 -31.00 22.58
N VAL A 176 -13.49 -30.68 22.73
CA VAL A 176 -14.37 -31.31 23.73
C VAL A 176 -15.49 -32.01 22.98
N ASN A 177 -15.64 -33.32 23.18
CA ASN A 177 -16.62 -34.18 22.50
C ASN A 177 -16.66 -34.00 20.97
N GLY A 178 -15.49 -33.80 20.34
CA GLY A 178 -15.37 -33.62 18.89
C GLY A 178 -15.55 -32.18 18.39
N HIS A 179 -15.80 -31.22 19.27
CA HIS A 179 -16.00 -29.81 18.95
C HIS A 179 -14.80 -28.95 19.38
N SER A 180 -14.29 -28.10 18.48
CA SER A 180 -13.19 -27.17 18.80
C SER A 180 -13.69 -25.92 19.50
N ILE A 181 -13.08 -25.56 20.63
CA ILE A 181 -13.42 -24.40 21.48
C ILE A 181 -12.21 -23.50 21.74
N ARG A 182 -11.26 -23.50 20.81
CA ARG A 182 -9.96 -22.81 20.96
C ARG A 182 -10.13 -21.32 21.16
N PHE A 183 -11.00 -20.66 20.38
CA PHE A 183 -11.18 -19.20 20.44
C PHE A 183 -11.55 -18.75 21.86
N VAL A 184 -12.60 -19.33 22.45
CA VAL A 184 -13.09 -18.97 23.79
C VAL A 184 -12.04 -19.27 24.85
N LYS A 185 -11.32 -20.40 24.75
CA LYS A 185 -10.22 -20.72 25.67
C LYS A 185 -9.10 -19.69 25.61
N LEU A 186 -8.68 -19.29 24.41
CA LEU A 186 -7.62 -18.28 24.26
C LEU A 186 -8.06 -16.93 24.83
N VAL A 187 -9.29 -16.49 24.57
CA VAL A 187 -9.82 -15.25 25.12
C VAL A 187 -9.94 -15.33 26.64
N PHE A 188 -10.37 -16.47 27.20
CA PHE A 188 -10.46 -16.68 28.64
C PHE A 188 -9.10 -16.60 29.34
N GLN A 189 -8.07 -17.22 28.76
CA GLN A 189 -6.71 -17.19 29.28
C GLN A 189 -6.14 -15.76 29.38
N LEU A 190 -6.57 -14.85 28.51
CA LEU A 190 -6.16 -13.43 28.55
C LEU A 190 -6.60 -12.71 29.81
N ALA A 191 -7.72 -13.11 30.43
CA ALA A 191 -8.20 -12.50 31.67
C ALA A 191 -7.19 -12.62 32.83
N PHE A 192 -6.26 -13.59 32.74
CA PHE A 192 -5.29 -13.92 33.79
C PHE A 192 -3.84 -13.65 33.38
N ALA A 193 -3.61 -13.07 32.21
CA ALA A 193 -2.26 -12.72 31.77
C ALA A 193 -1.63 -11.70 32.72
N THR A 194 -0.36 -11.91 33.08
CA THR A 194 0.34 -11.07 34.04
C THR A 194 0.66 -9.70 33.45
N GLU A 195 0.06 -8.65 34.00
CA GLU A 195 0.44 -7.28 33.67
C GLU A 195 1.79 -6.94 34.36
N LYS A 196 2.79 -6.49 33.59
CA LYS A 196 4.12 -6.11 34.14
C LYS A 196 4.03 -5.12 35.34
N HIS A 197 2.98 -4.29 35.42
CA HIS A 197 2.80 -3.26 36.48
C HIS A 197 1.37 -3.21 37.06
N GLY A 198 0.60 -4.30 37.00
CA GLY A 198 -0.76 -4.37 37.55
C GLY A 198 -0.80 -4.93 38.98
N PRO A 199 -1.94 -4.78 39.70
CA PRO A 199 -2.21 -5.62 40.88
C PRO A 199 -2.14 -7.10 40.49
N ALA A 200 -1.85 -7.97 41.44
CA ALA A 200 -1.80 -9.41 41.20
C ALA A 200 -3.11 -9.86 40.50
N PRO A 201 -3.02 -10.64 39.41
CA PRO A 201 -4.21 -11.11 38.71
C PRO A 201 -5.08 -11.90 39.69
N ILE A 202 -6.38 -11.64 39.65
CA ILE A 202 -7.39 -12.43 40.38
C ILE A 202 -7.20 -13.89 39.97
N SER A 203 -7.18 -14.83 40.92
CA SER A 203 -7.05 -16.25 40.58
C SER A 203 -8.22 -16.67 39.68
N CYS A 204 -7.99 -17.61 38.78
CA CYS A 204 -9.06 -18.14 37.93
C CYS A 204 -10.20 -18.77 38.74
N ASP A 205 -9.89 -19.39 39.89
CA ASP A 205 -10.92 -19.87 40.82
C ASP A 205 -11.71 -18.74 41.49
N ASP A 206 -11.07 -17.60 41.78
CA ASP A 206 -11.74 -16.42 42.34
C ASP A 206 -12.62 -15.73 41.28
N PHE A 207 -12.17 -15.67 40.02
CA PHE A 207 -12.94 -15.09 38.92
C PHE A 207 -14.20 -15.90 38.61
N LEU A 208 -14.10 -17.24 38.69
CA LEU A 208 -15.23 -18.15 38.50
C LEU A 208 -15.98 -18.45 39.82
N ALA A 209 -15.70 -17.74 40.91
CA ALA A 209 -16.24 -18.08 42.23
C ALA A 209 -17.77 -18.02 42.32
N ASN A 210 -18.43 -17.21 41.49
CA ASN A 210 -19.89 -17.07 41.41
C ASN A 210 -20.46 -17.59 40.08
N VAL A 211 -19.78 -18.54 39.42
CA VAL A 211 -20.20 -19.07 38.12
C VAL A 211 -20.52 -20.55 38.26
N SER A 212 -21.73 -20.95 37.83
CA SER A 212 -22.17 -22.36 37.88
C SER A 212 -22.43 -22.94 36.50
N THR A 213 -22.59 -22.11 35.46
CA THR A 213 -22.77 -22.57 34.07
C THR A 213 -21.96 -21.72 33.09
N VAL A 214 -21.27 -22.35 32.13
CA VAL A 214 -20.57 -21.68 31.02
C VAL A 214 -21.20 -22.06 29.69
N LEU A 215 -21.45 -21.04 28.86
CA LEU A 215 -21.93 -21.17 27.48
C LEU A 215 -20.74 -21.03 26.53
N VAL A 216 -20.41 -22.06 25.75
CA VAL A 216 -19.25 -22.04 24.84
C VAL A 216 -19.68 -22.26 23.40
N PRO A 217 -19.63 -21.22 22.54
CA PRO A 217 -19.70 -21.42 21.10
C PRO A 217 -18.44 -22.13 20.58
N THR A 218 -18.61 -23.02 19.60
CA THR A 218 -17.49 -23.64 18.87
C THR A 218 -16.77 -22.62 18.00
N ASP A 219 -15.52 -22.93 17.63
CA ASP A 219 -14.74 -22.11 16.69
C ASP A 219 -15.46 -21.92 15.36
N ARG A 220 -16.14 -22.97 14.86
CA ARG A 220 -16.97 -22.91 13.65
C ARG A 220 -18.13 -21.92 13.79
N TYR A 221 -18.78 -21.88 14.95
CA TYR A 221 -19.87 -20.94 15.20
C TYR A 221 -19.33 -19.50 15.34
N ILE A 222 -18.16 -19.34 15.97
CA ILE A 222 -17.48 -18.05 16.03
C ILE A 222 -17.09 -17.57 14.63
N GLU A 223 -16.62 -18.46 13.75
CA GLU A 223 -16.30 -18.12 12.36
C GLU A 223 -17.51 -17.59 11.58
N SER A 224 -18.71 -18.10 11.84
CA SER A 224 -19.93 -17.59 11.21
C SER A 224 -20.50 -16.35 11.90
N SER A 225 -20.16 -16.10 13.17
CA SER A 225 -20.74 -15.02 13.97
C SER A 225 -19.90 -13.74 14.02
N LEU A 226 -18.57 -13.87 14.00
CA LEU A 226 -17.62 -12.74 14.11
C LEU A 226 -16.85 -12.52 12.82
N LEU A 227 -16.67 -11.25 12.46
CA LEU A 227 -15.81 -10.83 11.37
C LEU A 227 -14.35 -11.20 11.64
N ASP A 228 -13.57 -11.43 10.59
CA ASP A 228 -12.14 -11.75 10.72
C ASP A 228 -11.36 -10.70 11.51
N MET A 229 -11.72 -9.43 11.35
CA MET A 229 -11.08 -8.34 12.07
C MET A 229 -11.46 -8.31 13.56
N GLU A 230 -12.70 -8.65 13.91
CA GLU A 230 -13.14 -8.77 15.31
C GLU A 230 -12.42 -9.93 16.01
N LYS A 231 -12.32 -11.08 15.34
CA LYS A 231 -11.56 -12.24 15.87
C LYS A 231 -10.09 -11.89 16.10
N ARG A 232 -9.45 -11.19 15.15
CA ARG A 232 -8.06 -10.72 15.29
C ARG A 232 -7.92 -9.76 16.48
N TYR A 233 -8.86 -8.84 16.65
CA TYR A 233 -8.86 -7.88 17.77
C TYR A 233 -8.89 -8.58 19.13
N TYR A 234 -9.78 -9.55 19.34
CA TYR A 234 -9.86 -10.30 20.59
C TYR A 234 -8.59 -11.12 20.88
N LEU A 235 -7.87 -11.54 19.85
CA LEU A 235 -6.65 -12.36 19.98
C LEU A 235 -5.35 -11.55 19.96
N THR A 236 -5.39 -10.23 19.75
CA THR A 236 -4.19 -9.38 19.64
C THR A 236 -3.29 -9.48 20.87
N LEU A 237 -3.87 -9.40 22.07
CA LEU A 237 -3.11 -9.51 23.31
C LEU A 237 -2.45 -10.89 23.46
N HIS A 238 -3.13 -11.95 22.99
CA HIS A 238 -2.58 -13.30 23.04
C HIS A 238 -1.35 -13.43 22.16
N HIS A 239 -1.38 -12.82 20.98
CA HIS A 239 -0.24 -12.75 20.08
C HIS A 239 0.92 -11.97 20.71
N GLY A 240 0.63 -10.82 21.34
CA GLY A 240 1.64 -10.02 22.05
C GLY A 240 2.25 -10.74 23.26
N LEU A 241 1.50 -11.60 23.95
CA LEU A 241 2.03 -12.41 25.05
C LEU A 241 2.98 -13.51 24.55
N LYS A 242 2.73 -14.07 23.36
CA LYS A 242 3.60 -15.05 22.71
C LYS A 242 4.83 -14.41 22.06
N ASN A 243 4.66 -13.22 21.50
CA ASN A 243 5.72 -12.42 20.90
C ASN A 243 5.78 -11.03 21.59
N PRO A 244 6.66 -10.85 22.59
CA PRO A 244 6.76 -9.62 23.37
C PRO A 244 6.98 -8.35 22.54
N ASP A 245 7.56 -8.46 21.35
CA ASP A 245 7.81 -7.32 20.47
C ASP A 245 6.48 -6.79 19.89
N LEU A 246 5.48 -7.65 19.68
CA LEU A 246 4.14 -7.25 19.22
C LEU A 246 3.20 -6.84 20.38
N TYR A 247 3.72 -6.67 21.60
CA TYR A 247 2.91 -6.39 22.77
C TYR A 247 2.34 -4.96 22.73
N PRO A 248 1.01 -4.77 22.76
CA PRO A 248 0.41 -3.45 22.60
C PRO A 248 0.72 -2.45 23.73
N THR A 249 0.54 -1.16 23.45
CA THR A 249 0.63 -0.07 24.44
C THR A 249 -0.35 -0.24 25.61
N LYS A 250 -0.04 0.34 26.77
CA LYS A 250 -0.85 0.21 28.00
C LYS A 250 -2.30 0.68 27.82
N GLU A 251 -2.51 1.73 27.02
CA GLU A 251 -3.85 2.25 26.71
C GLU A 251 -4.64 1.26 25.85
N ALA A 252 -4.01 0.65 24.84
CA ALA A 252 -4.61 -0.36 23.99
C ALA A 252 -5.00 -1.60 24.80
N VAL A 253 -4.10 -2.07 25.68
CA VAL A 253 -4.36 -3.21 26.60
C VAL A 253 -5.60 -2.94 27.46
N ARG A 254 -5.75 -1.74 28.01
CA ARG A 254 -6.91 -1.38 28.84
C ARG A 254 -8.23 -1.42 28.06
N GLU A 255 -8.23 -0.91 26.83
CA GLU A 255 -9.41 -0.89 25.95
C GLU A 255 -9.79 -2.32 25.54
N MET A 256 -8.84 -3.09 25.01
CA MET A 256 -9.04 -4.51 24.65
C MET A 256 -9.52 -5.35 25.85
N LYS A 257 -8.96 -5.10 27.04
CA LYS A 257 -9.36 -5.78 28.28
C LYS A 257 -10.80 -5.54 28.65
N THR A 258 -11.29 -4.33 28.45
CA THR A 258 -12.69 -4.02 28.72
C THR A 258 -13.60 -4.78 27.75
N ASP A 259 -13.23 -4.81 26.47
CA ASP A 259 -14.02 -5.44 25.41
C ASP A 259 -14.04 -6.98 25.51
N TYR A 260 -12.89 -7.63 25.71
CA TYR A 260 -12.84 -9.09 25.82
C TYR A 260 -13.47 -9.57 27.13
N LEU A 261 -13.33 -8.83 28.23
CA LEU A 261 -14.00 -9.18 29.48
C LEU A 261 -15.51 -9.06 29.31
N SER A 262 -16.02 -8.00 28.68
CA SER A 262 -17.45 -7.89 28.40
C SER A 262 -17.95 -9.06 27.55
N PHE A 263 -17.20 -9.47 26.53
CA PHE A 263 -17.54 -10.67 25.75
C PHE A 263 -17.60 -11.94 26.62
N LEU A 264 -16.56 -12.20 27.43
CA LEU A 264 -16.50 -13.39 28.29
C LEU A 264 -17.63 -13.41 29.33
N LEU A 265 -17.97 -12.29 29.93
CA LEU A 265 -18.96 -12.22 30.99
C LEU A 265 -20.37 -12.52 30.52
N ASN A 266 -20.66 -12.25 29.24
CA ASN A 266 -21.90 -12.69 28.62
C ASN A 266 -22.01 -14.21 28.53
N LEU A 267 -20.90 -14.95 28.53
CA LEU A 267 -20.88 -16.41 28.42
C LEU A 267 -20.98 -17.14 29.77
N LEU A 268 -20.90 -16.41 30.88
CA LEU A 268 -20.88 -16.95 32.24
C LEU A 268 -22.22 -16.71 32.93
N LEU A 269 -22.76 -17.75 33.57
CA LEU A 269 -24.01 -17.69 34.32
C LEU A 269 -23.77 -18.11 35.79
N PRO A 270 -24.36 -17.38 36.76
CA PRO A 270 -24.27 -17.76 38.16
C PRO A 270 -25.14 -18.97 38.51
N ASP A 271 -26.24 -19.17 37.78
CA ASP A 271 -27.19 -20.25 38.02
C ASP A 271 -26.72 -21.57 37.39
N LEU A 272 -27.12 -22.70 37.99
CA LEU A 272 -26.95 -24.03 37.42
C LEU A 272 -28.07 -24.30 36.42
N VAL A 273 -27.80 -24.10 35.14
CA VAL A 273 -28.81 -24.17 34.08
C VAL A 273 -28.64 -25.47 33.30
N GLY A 274 -29.49 -26.45 33.57
CA GLY A 274 -29.48 -27.74 32.88
C GLY A 274 -30.67 -28.63 33.26
N GLY A 275 -31.19 -29.38 32.30
CA GLY A 275 -32.35 -30.25 32.49
C GLY A 275 -33.63 -29.48 32.89
N VAL A 276 -34.66 -30.21 33.32
CA VAL A 276 -35.99 -29.66 33.62
C VAL A 276 -36.07 -28.84 34.90
N ASN A 277 -35.18 -29.09 35.87
CA ASN A 277 -35.20 -28.37 37.16
C ASN A 277 -34.47 -27.02 37.12
N GLY A 278 -33.57 -26.82 36.15
CA GLY A 278 -32.79 -25.60 35.99
C GLY A 278 -33.18 -24.73 34.81
N THR A 279 -34.24 -25.10 34.06
CA THR A 279 -34.70 -24.35 32.88
C THR A 279 -36.22 -24.18 32.93
N SER A 280 -36.71 -22.97 32.66
CA SER A 280 -38.14 -22.69 32.58
C SER A 280 -38.40 -21.63 31.52
N LEU A 281 -39.43 -21.84 30.70
CA LEU A 281 -39.84 -20.91 29.63
C LEU A 281 -40.19 -19.49 30.14
N SER A 282 -40.46 -19.34 31.44
CA SER A 282 -40.82 -18.06 32.06
C SER A 282 -39.70 -17.42 32.90
N GLN A 283 -38.55 -18.08 33.05
CA GLN A 283 -37.44 -17.61 33.87
C GLN A 283 -36.35 -17.00 32.99
N LEU A 284 -36.02 -15.74 33.25
CA LEU A 284 -34.86 -15.07 32.65
C LEU A 284 -33.64 -15.33 33.52
N HIS A 285 -32.58 -15.85 32.91
CA HIS A 285 -31.29 -16.04 33.55
C HIS A 285 -30.36 -14.90 33.18
N SER A 286 -29.86 -14.17 34.17
CA SER A 286 -28.92 -13.10 33.93
C SER A 286 -27.50 -13.63 33.86
N SER A 287 -26.69 -13.10 32.95
CA SER A 287 -25.24 -13.32 32.94
C SER A 287 -24.59 -12.81 34.22
N THR A 288 -23.37 -13.27 34.48
CA THR A 288 -22.58 -12.79 35.61
C THR A 288 -22.48 -11.25 35.56
N TRP A 289 -22.80 -10.61 36.69
CA TRP A 289 -22.89 -9.15 36.84
C TRP A 289 -24.00 -8.45 36.02
N GLY A 290 -24.95 -9.21 35.47
CA GLY A 290 -26.19 -8.68 34.89
C GLY A 290 -26.01 -7.95 33.56
N GLN A 291 -24.98 -8.28 32.79
CA GLN A 291 -24.74 -7.63 31.48
C GLN A 291 -25.79 -8.00 30.44
N ASN A 292 -26.28 -9.25 30.47
CA ASN A 292 -27.26 -9.76 29.52
C ASN A 292 -28.23 -10.71 30.21
N SER A 293 -29.38 -10.96 29.58
CA SER A 293 -30.40 -11.88 30.07
C SER A 293 -30.79 -12.88 28.99
N TYR A 294 -30.81 -14.15 29.37
CA TYR A 294 -31.11 -15.26 28.49
C TYR A 294 -32.44 -15.90 28.87
N ASN A 295 -33.28 -16.16 27.85
CA ASN A 295 -34.41 -17.08 28.00
C ASN A 295 -33.91 -18.49 27.67
N ILE A 296 -33.74 -19.31 28.70
CA ILE A 296 -33.17 -20.65 28.55
C ILE A 296 -34.27 -21.69 28.74
N SER A 297 -34.54 -22.46 27.70
CA SER A 297 -35.51 -23.56 27.72
C SER A 297 -34.85 -24.89 27.41
N PHE A 298 -35.41 -25.97 27.95
CA PHE A 298 -34.96 -27.32 27.70
C PHE A 298 -36.00 -28.08 26.88
N ASP A 299 -35.56 -28.75 25.82
CA ASP A 299 -36.42 -29.60 25.00
C ASP A 299 -36.38 -31.04 25.51
N PRO A 300 -37.46 -31.54 26.15
CA PRO A 300 -37.46 -32.86 26.76
C PRO A 300 -37.35 -34.02 25.75
N ASN A 301 -37.66 -33.79 24.46
CA ASN A 301 -37.61 -34.86 23.45
C ASN A 301 -36.21 -35.03 22.84
N THR A 302 -35.41 -33.97 22.83
CA THR A 302 -34.06 -33.94 22.25
C THR A 302 -32.96 -33.83 23.31
N SER A 303 -33.34 -33.54 24.56
CA SER A 303 -32.44 -33.24 25.68
C SER A 303 -31.50 -32.05 25.41
N LEU A 304 -31.86 -31.17 24.47
CA LEU A 304 -31.07 -30.00 24.10
C LEU A 304 -31.50 -28.77 24.89
N VAL A 305 -30.54 -27.92 25.23
CA VAL A 305 -30.78 -26.61 25.83
C VAL A 305 -30.88 -25.58 24.71
N ARG A 306 -31.93 -24.75 24.75
CA ARG A 306 -32.21 -23.68 23.79
C ARG A 306 -32.00 -22.32 24.45
N LEU A 307 -31.24 -21.43 23.80
CA LEU A 307 -31.07 -20.05 24.22
C LEU A 307 -31.90 -19.12 23.33
N ASN A 308 -32.66 -18.23 23.96
CA ASN A 308 -33.52 -17.21 23.34
C ASN A 308 -34.48 -17.77 22.27
N ASN A 309 -34.78 -19.07 22.33
CA ASN A 309 -35.51 -19.84 21.31
C ASN A 309 -34.92 -19.75 19.89
N LYS A 310 -33.66 -19.32 19.74
CA LYS A 310 -32.99 -19.10 18.45
C LYS A 310 -31.85 -20.08 18.18
N ILE A 311 -31.17 -20.53 19.23
CA ILE A 311 -30.02 -21.43 19.15
C ILE A 311 -30.16 -22.55 20.17
N TRP A 312 -29.52 -23.68 19.90
CA TRP A 312 -29.48 -24.83 20.81
C TRP A 312 -28.09 -25.44 20.89
N SER A 313 -27.84 -26.12 22.00
CA SER A 313 -26.60 -26.83 22.29
C SER A 313 -26.38 -28.02 21.35
N ALA A 314 -25.12 -28.38 21.11
CA ALA A 314 -24.73 -29.51 20.27
C ALA A 314 -25.10 -30.86 20.93
N ALA A 315 -25.54 -31.82 20.11
CA ALA A 315 -25.83 -33.18 20.57
C ALA A 315 -24.60 -33.78 21.28
N ASN A 316 -24.81 -34.50 22.37
CA ASN A 316 -23.77 -35.11 23.22
C ASN A 316 -22.79 -34.11 23.89
N SER A 317 -23.03 -32.81 23.79
CA SER A 317 -22.23 -31.76 24.44
C SER A 317 -23.09 -30.79 25.26
N THR A 318 -24.21 -31.31 25.77
CA THR A 318 -25.19 -30.58 26.57
C THR A 318 -25.02 -30.91 28.05
N ALA A 319 -24.95 -29.88 28.90
CA ALA A 319 -24.79 -30.02 30.34
C ALA A 319 -23.62 -30.95 30.72
N LEU A 320 -22.45 -30.75 30.12
CA LEU A 320 -21.25 -31.48 30.49
C LEU A 320 -20.87 -31.14 31.93
N THR A 321 -20.75 -32.16 32.77
CA THR A 321 -20.55 -32.00 34.21
C THR A 321 -19.07 -31.79 34.54
N LEU A 322 -18.76 -30.65 35.13
CA LEU A 322 -17.46 -30.29 35.67
C LEU A 322 -17.52 -30.32 37.20
N SER A 323 -16.38 -30.24 37.89
CA SER A 323 -16.37 -30.36 39.36
C SER A 323 -17.15 -29.26 40.08
N ASP A 324 -17.26 -28.10 39.45
CA ASP A 324 -17.72 -26.83 40.00
C ASP A 324 -18.85 -26.19 39.19
N GLY A 325 -19.38 -26.90 38.17
CA GLY A 325 -20.48 -26.39 37.35
C GLY A 325 -20.77 -27.19 36.08
N LEU A 326 -21.54 -26.58 35.18
CA LEU A 326 -21.92 -27.15 33.89
C LEU A 326 -21.31 -26.39 32.71
N LEU A 327 -21.05 -27.12 31.64
CA LEU A 327 -20.60 -26.58 30.36
C LEU A 327 -21.59 -26.97 29.25
N HIS A 328 -22.05 -25.98 28.48
CA HIS A 328 -22.84 -26.21 27.27
C HIS A 328 -22.06 -25.76 26.05
N ILE A 329 -21.90 -26.68 25.08
CA ILE A 329 -21.26 -26.36 23.80
C ILE A 329 -22.34 -26.08 22.77
N PHE A 330 -22.23 -24.97 22.06
CA PHE A 330 -23.11 -24.58 20.97
C PHE A 330 -22.34 -24.73 19.67
N ASP A 331 -22.87 -25.52 18.74
CA ASP A 331 -22.31 -25.68 17.41
C ASP A 331 -23.38 -25.39 16.35
N LEU A 332 -22.91 -25.03 15.15
CA LEU A 332 -23.77 -24.73 14.02
C LEU A 332 -24.25 -26.04 13.38
N ASP A 333 -25.55 -26.31 13.38
CA ASP A 333 -26.13 -27.41 12.61
C ASP A 333 -26.50 -26.93 11.21
N SER A 334 -25.72 -27.30 10.20
CA SER A 334 -25.99 -26.91 8.81
C SER A 334 -27.23 -27.58 8.22
N LYS A 335 -27.80 -28.57 8.90
CA LYS A 335 -28.99 -29.31 8.45
C LYS A 335 -30.29 -28.73 8.99
N ASP A 336 -30.24 -27.87 9.99
CA ASP A 336 -31.43 -27.24 10.56
C ASP A 336 -31.51 -25.75 10.18
N PRO A 337 -32.40 -25.37 9.25
CA PRO A 337 -32.54 -23.99 8.81
C PRO A 337 -33.21 -23.09 9.87
N THR A 338 -33.72 -23.66 10.98
CA THR A 338 -34.36 -22.89 12.04
C THR A 338 -33.36 -22.37 13.09
N GLN A 339 -32.11 -22.84 13.06
CA GLN A 339 -31.05 -22.34 13.94
C GLN A 339 -30.54 -21.00 13.41
N ALA A 340 -30.37 -20.02 14.28
CA ALA A 340 -29.68 -18.80 13.90
C ALA A 340 -28.22 -19.10 13.52
N VAL A 341 -27.74 -18.54 12.41
CA VAL A 341 -26.35 -18.73 11.94
C VAL A 341 -25.34 -17.93 12.76
N ASP A 342 -25.82 -16.88 13.44
CA ASP A 342 -25.03 -15.97 14.24
C ASP A 342 -25.33 -16.13 15.73
N PHE A 343 -24.37 -16.66 16.47
CA PHE A 343 -24.46 -16.87 17.91
C PHE A 343 -24.51 -15.55 18.69
N VAL A 344 -23.73 -14.55 18.28
CA VAL A 344 -23.57 -13.27 18.98
C VAL A 344 -24.87 -12.47 18.90
N ASP A 345 -25.45 -12.38 17.70
CA ASP A 345 -26.74 -11.72 17.49
C ASP A 345 -27.91 -12.50 18.10
N ALA A 346 -27.88 -13.84 18.05
CA ALA A 346 -28.91 -14.66 18.69
C ALA A 346 -28.94 -14.50 20.21
N CYS A 347 -27.76 -14.31 20.81
CA CYS A 347 -27.57 -14.07 22.23
C CYS A 347 -27.77 -12.60 22.62
N ASN A 348 -28.00 -11.66 21.70
CA ASN A 348 -28.01 -10.22 21.95
C ASN A 348 -26.70 -9.73 22.65
N ILE A 349 -25.55 -10.26 22.24
CA ILE A 349 -24.24 -9.82 22.73
C ILE A 349 -23.78 -8.63 21.90
N ASP A 350 -23.42 -7.52 22.55
CA ASP A 350 -22.94 -6.33 21.85
C ASP A 350 -21.63 -6.60 21.12
N ARG A 351 -21.63 -6.36 19.81
CA ARG A 351 -20.42 -6.48 18.97
C ARG A 351 -19.48 -5.31 19.20
N VAL A 352 -18.18 -5.59 19.14
CA VAL A 352 -17.16 -4.54 19.17
C VAL A 352 -17.19 -3.80 17.84
N ALA A 353 -17.61 -2.54 17.87
CA ALA A 353 -17.54 -1.67 16.70
C ALA A 353 -16.08 -1.49 16.25
N MET A 354 -15.73 -2.07 15.10
CA MET A 354 -14.38 -2.00 14.51
C MET A 354 -14.11 -0.63 13.88
N ILE A 355 -14.03 0.41 14.73
CA ILE A 355 -13.55 1.74 14.36
C ILE A 355 -12.07 1.68 13.91
N PRO A 356 -11.56 2.70 13.19
CA PRO A 356 -10.19 2.66 12.68
C PRO A 356 -9.15 2.39 13.76
N ARG A 357 -9.30 3.00 14.95
CA ARG A 357 -8.42 2.74 16.10
C ARG A 357 -8.37 1.28 16.54
N LYS A 358 -9.53 0.61 16.67
CA LYS A 358 -9.60 -0.80 17.07
C LYS A 358 -9.08 -1.72 15.97
N THR A 359 -9.26 -1.32 14.71
CA THR A 359 -8.68 -2.02 13.55
C THR A 359 -7.15 -1.92 13.56
N LEU A 360 -6.58 -0.74 13.81
CA LEU A 360 -5.12 -0.54 13.98
C LEU A 360 -4.56 -1.38 15.15
N PHE A 361 -5.30 -1.43 16.25
CA PHE A 361 -4.99 -2.31 17.38
C PHE A 361 -4.96 -3.79 16.97
N ALA A 362 -5.95 -4.27 16.22
CA ALA A 362 -6.01 -5.65 15.73
C ALA A 362 -4.82 -6.02 14.83
N MET A 363 -4.18 -5.01 14.23
CA MET A 363 -3.03 -5.13 13.33
C MET A 363 -1.68 -4.82 14.01
N HIS A 364 -1.65 -4.62 15.33
CA HIS A 364 -0.46 -4.27 16.11
C HIS A 364 0.17 -2.91 15.74
N PHE A 365 -0.64 -1.86 15.53
CA PHE A 365 -0.20 -0.47 15.35
C PHE A 365 -0.56 0.41 16.56
N SER A 366 -0.41 -0.12 17.77
CA SER A 366 -0.84 0.57 18.98
C SER A 366 0.06 1.75 19.36
N ASN A 367 1.34 1.72 18.98
CA ASN A 367 2.27 2.84 19.11
C ASN A 367 1.86 4.05 18.25
N LEU A 368 1.52 3.82 16.98
CA LEU A 368 1.01 4.86 16.08
C LEU A 368 -0.27 5.53 16.65
N VAL A 369 -1.20 4.72 17.18
CA VAL A 369 -2.41 5.25 17.83
C VAL A 369 -2.07 6.12 19.05
N ARG A 370 -1.12 5.69 19.87
CA ARG A 370 -0.64 6.46 21.03
C ARG A 370 -0.03 7.80 20.58
N GLU A 371 0.70 7.79 19.49
CA GLU A 371 1.31 8.99 18.89
C GLU A 371 0.23 9.97 18.35
N LEU A 372 -0.76 9.47 17.61
CA LEU A 372 -1.89 10.27 17.14
C LEU A 372 -2.66 10.91 18.29
N ARG A 373 -2.85 10.19 19.40
CA ARG A 373 -3.45 10.74 20.63
C ARG A 373 -2.55 11.82 21.25
N PHE A 374 -1.24 11.57 21.35
CA PHE A 374 -0.27 12.54 21.86
C PHE A 374 -0.32 13.87 21.08
N TYR A 375 -0.41 13.81 19.75
CA TYR A 375 -0.52 15.00 18.90
C TYR A 375 -1.94 15.59 18.77
N LYS A 376 -2.91 15.11 19.55
CA LYS A 376 -4.32 15.55 19.54
C LYS A 376 -5.00 15.34 18.18
N LYS A 377 -4.64 14.26 17.48
CA LYS A 377 -5.19 13.83 16.18
C LYS A 377 -6.05 12.56 16.27
N ALA A 378 -6.43 12.14 17.49
CA ALA A 378 -7.28 10.98 17.73
C ALA A 378 -8.61 10.99 16.97
N HIS A 379 -9.20 12.18 16.71
CA HIS A 379 -10.43 12.33 15.93
C HIS A 379 -10.38 11.73 14.51
N LEU A 380 -9.17 11.50 13.96
CA LEU A 380 -8.97 10.83 12.67
C LEU A 380 -9.16 9.31 12.75
N ILE A 381 -9.11 8.72 13.94
CA ILE A 381 -9.20 7.25 14.13
C ILE A 381 -10.29 6.83 15.13
N ASP A 382 -10.93 7.80 15.79
CA ASP A 382 -12.05 7.60 16.72
C ASP A 382 -13.39 7.39 15.97
N GLU A 383 -14.49 7.25 16.70
CA GLU A 383 -15.85 7.01 16.13
C GLU A 383 -16.34 8.11 15.17
N SER A 384 -15.79 9.32 15.25
CA SER A 384 -16.12 10.42 14.33
C SER A 384 -15.51 10.27 12.94
N ALA A 385 -14.55 9.37 12.77
CA ALA A 385 -13.82 9.18 11.54
C ALA A 385 -14.70 8.49 10.49
N MET A 386 -14.91 9.13 9.33
CA MET A 386 -15.74 8.60 8.25
C MET A 386 -15.19 8.97 6.88
N ASN A 387 -15.45 8.11 5.88
CA ASN A 387 -15.11 8.30 4.46
C ASN A 387 -13.65 8.74 4.26
N GLN A 388 -12.71 7.94 4.73
CA GLN A 388 -11.28 8.26 4.64
C GLN A 388 -10.45 7.02 4.28
N THR A 389 -9.28 7.25 3.71
CA THR A 389 -8.27 6.21 3.47
C THR A 389 -7.04 6.53 4.33
N ILE A 390 -6.59 5.55 5.11
CA ILE A 390 -5.46 5.67 6.03
C ILE A 390 -4.31 4.81 5.48
N LEU A 391 -3.14 5.42 5.34
CA LEU A 391 -1.91 4.73 4.98
C LEU A 391 -1.08 4.51 6.24
N VAL A 392 -0.63 3.28 6.47
CA VAL A 392 0.29 2.95 7.56
C VAL A 392 1.51 2.25 6.99
N ASP A 393 2.69 2.58 7.51
CA ASP A 393 3.92 1.96 7.04
C ASP A 393 4.18 0.69 7.85
N ALA A 394 4.76 -0.34 7.25
CA ALA A 394 5.09 -1.58 7.96
C ALA A 394 6.05 -1.32 9.14
N SER A 395 6.89 -0.29 9.03
CA SER A 395 7.80 0.23 10.08
C SER A 395 7.07 0.83 11.29
N ASP A 396 5.81 1.25 11.14
CA ASP A 396 4.99 1.80 12.24
C ASP A 396 4.43 0.69 13.17
N ARG A 397 4.64 -0.60 12.83
CA ARG A 397 4.12 -1.74 13.58
C ARG A 397 4.86 -1.92 14.91
N ASP A 398 4.15 -2.42 15.91
CA ASP A 398 4.61 -2.47 17.30
C ASP A 398 5.92 -3.26 17.50
N ASP A 399 6.29 -4.19 16.61
CA ASP A 399 7.53 -5.00 16.71
C ASP A 399 8.78 -4.36 16.09
N PHE A 400 8.64 -3.24 15.38
CA PHE A 400 9.79 -2.48 14.88
C PHE A 400 10.36 -1.61 16.01
N PHE A 401 11.44 -2.07 16.65
CA PHE A 401 12.22 -1.33 17.63
C PHE A 401 13.68 -1.21 17.17
N ASP A 402 14.06 -0.07 16.60
CA ASP A 402 15.47 0.28 16.47
C ASP A 402 15.89 1.13 17.70
N GLU A 403 16.96 0.78 18.38
CA GLU A 403 17.44 1.53 19.57
C GLU A 403 17.87 2.97 19.21
N ASP A 404 18.31 3.20 17.97
CA ASP A 404 18.57 4.54 17.42
C ASP A 404 17.28 5.29 17.02
N TYR A 405 16.16 4.58 16.93
CA TYR A 405 14.85 5.06 16.45
C TYR A 405 13.99 5.70 17.55
N VAL A 406 14.34 5.57 18.83
CA VAL A 406 13.67 6.34 19.90
C VAL A 406 13.86 7.85 19.70
N SER A 407 14.89 8.25 18.96
CA SER A 407 15.11 9.63 18.48
C SER A 407 14.21 9.99 17.28
N SER A 408 13.79 8.99 16.50
CA SER A 408 13.10 9.07 15.20
C SER A 408 11.59 8.81 15.25
N ILE A 409 11.05 8.28 16.36
CA ILE A 409 9.58 8.11 16.62
C ILE A 409 8.85 9.46 16.76
N HIS A 410 9.48 10.56 16.37
CA HIS A 410 8.78 11.81 16.12
C HIS A 410 8.45 11.84 14.64
N LEU A 411 7.41 11.11 14.22
CA LEU A 411 6.82 11.39 12.91
C LEU A 411 6.48 12.88 12.95
N ASN A 412 7.04 13.65 12.02
CA ASN A 412 6.86 15.10 12.02
C ASN A 412 5.35 15.39 12.10
N ARG A 413 4.94 16.16 13.11
CA ARG A 413 3.53 16.42 13.48
C ARG A 413 2.64 16.73 12.28
N GLN A 414 3.19 17.34 11.26
CA GLN A 414 2.50 17.70 10.02
C GLN A 414 2.51 16.56 8.99
N GLN A 415 3.61 15.82 8.84
CA GLN A 415 3.74 14.73 7.86
C GLN A 415 2.78 13.57 8.13
N MET A 416 2.41 13.31 9.40
CA MET A 416 1.37 12.31 9.72
C MET A 416 0.06 12.54 8.98
N LEU A 417 -0.35 13.80 8.82
CA LEU A 417 -1.63 14.15 8.20
C LEU A 417 -1.65 13.82 6.71
N TYR A 418 -0.47 13.64 6.10
CA TYR A 418 -0.35 13.24 4.71
C TYR A 418 -0.77 11.78 4.49
N LYS A 419 -0.58 10.93 5.50
CA LYS A 419 -1.03 9.53 5.52
C LYS A 419 -2.55 9.36 5.61
N PHE A 420 -3.29 10.44 5.86
CA PHE A 420 -4.76 10.43 5.90
C PHE A 420 -5.31 11.11 4.66
N ILE A 421 -6.10 10.39 3.89
CA ILE A 421 -6.64 10.81 2.60
C ILE A 421 -8.16 10.95 2.70
N ASP A 422 -8.70 12.00 2.11
CA ASP A 422 -10.13 12.24 1.95
C ASP A 422 -10.72 11.28 0.92
N GLY A 423 -11.78 10.57 1.31
CA GLY A 423 -12.47 9.62 0.45
C GLY A 423 -12.17 8.17 0.83
N PHE A 424 -13.19 7.33 0.68
CA PHE A 424 -13.09 5.89 0.88
C PHE A 424 -12.62 5.23 -0.42
N VAL A 425 -11.44 4.62 -0.40
CA VAL A 425 -10.89 3.87 -1.53
C VAL A 425 -10.88 2.39 -1.19
N ASP A 426 -11.61 1.60 -1.96
CA ASP A 426 -11.54 0.14 -1.95
C ASP A 426 -11.38 -0.38 -3.38
N MET A 427 -10.14 -0.72 -3.73
CA MET A 427 -9.77 -1.17 -5.07
C MET A 427 -10.46 -2.47 -5.49
N ASN A 428 -10.82 -3.34 -4.53
CA ASN A 428 -11.52 -4.59 -4.84
C ASN A 428 -12.93 -4.34 -5.39
N HIS A 429 -13.54 -3.21 -5.02
CA HIS A 429 -14.84 -2.79 -5.52
C HIS A 429 -14.76 -1.87 -6.75
N LEU A 430 -13.67 -1.12 -6.89
CA LEU A 430 -13.48 -0.16 -7.98
C LEU A 430 -12.95 -0.81 -9.27
N LEU A 431 -12.19 -1.89 -9.15
CA LEU A 431 -11.64 -2.62 -10.29
C LEU A 431 -12.58 -3.76 -10.70
N SER A 432 -12.82 -3.88 -12.00
CA SER A 432 -13.60 -4.97 -12.58
C SER A 432 -12.99 -5.42 -13.91
N PRO A 433 -13.36 -6.58 -14.47
CA PRO A 433 -12.94 -6.96 -15.82
C PRO A 433 -13.35 -5.95 -16.90
N GLU A 434 -14.40 -5.16 -16.66
CA GLU A 434 -14.87 -4.09 -17.54
C GLU A 434 -14.08 -2.79 -17.33
N SER A 435 -13.59 -2.56 -16.12
CA SER A 435 -12.77 -1.41 -15.70
C SER A 435 -11.48 -1.89 -15.01
N PRO A 436 -10.51 -2.45 -15.77
CA PRO A 436 -9.33 -3.11 -15.18
C PRO A 436 -8.32 -2.10 -14.61
N ARG A 437 -8.57 -0.80 -14.71
CA ARG A 437 -7.70 0.26 -14.22
C ARG A 437 -8.53 1.35 -13.54
N PHE A 438 -7.95 1.95 -12.50
CA PHE A 438 -8.53 3.07 -11.77
C PHE A 438 -7.43 4.07 -11.44
N HIS A 439 -7.71 5.36 -11.65
CA HIS A 439 -6.81 6.45 -11.32
C HIS A 439 -7.60 7.59 -10.67
N ALA A 440 -7.12 8.10 -9.53
CA ALA A 440 -7.74 9.23 -8.85
C ALA A 440 -6.69 10.10 -8.14
N LEU A 441 -6.96 11.40 -8.08
CA LEU A 441 -6.14 12.38 -7.38
C LEU A 441 -6.91 12.93 -6.16
N LEU A 442 -6.61 12.38 -4.98
CA LEU A 442 -7.36 12.67 -3.75
C LEU A 442 -6.66 13.70 -2.87
N ASN A 443 -7.42 14.42 -2.05
CA ASN A 443 -6.85 15.34 -1.07
C ASN A 443 -6.37 14.59 0.18
N SER A 444 -5.19 14.93 0.69
CA SER A 444 -4.77 14.52 2.03
C SER A 444 -5.31 15.49 3.09
N LYS A 445 -5.30 15.07 4.36
CA LYS A 445 -5.63 15.94 5.50
C LYS A 445 -4.52 16.94 5.83
N LEU A 446 -3.37 16.89 5.15
CA LEU A 446 -2.28 17.84 5.31
C LEU A 446 -2.49 19.04 4.38
N CYS A 447 -2.66 20.24 4.97
CA CYS A 447 -2.88 21.47 4.20
C CYS A 447 -1.88 22.56 4.58
N LEU A 448 -1.23 23.15 3.58
CA LEU A 448 -0.25 24.23 3.75
C LEU A 448 -0.74 25.53 3.11
N LYS A 449 -1.48 26.32 3.90
CA LYS A 449 -2.06 27.59 3.47
C LYS A 449 -1.02 28.61 2.97
N LYS A 450 0.21 28.57 3.51
CA LYS A 450 1.30 29.48 3.11
C LYS A 450 1.97 29.08 1.79
N ARG A 451 1.87 27.82 1.34
CA ARG A 451 2.59 27.39 0.13
C ARG A 451 1.64 27.22 -1.04
N ILE A 452 0.68 26.30 -0.90
CA ILE A 452 -0.21 25.85 -1.97
C ILE A 452 -1.65 26.37 -1.82
N ASN A 453 -2.00 26.99 -0.68
CA ASN A 453 -3.36 27.44 -0.34
C ASN A 453 -4.43 26.35 -0.54
N SER A 454 -4.01 25.10 -0.39
CA SER A 454 -4.82 23.90 -0.56
C SER A 454 -4.22 22.77 0.31
N CYS A 455 -4.81 21.59 0.20
CA CYS A 455 -4.27 20.38 0.80
C CYS A 455 -3.41 19.62 -0.21
N PHE A 456 -2.41 18.88 0.28
CA PHE A 456 -1.58 18.07 -0.61
C PHE A 456 -2.42 17.02 -1.28
N ARG A 457 -2.14 16.75 -2.55
CA ARG A 457 -2.77 15.66 -3.30
C ARG A 457 -2.00 14.36 -3.13
N VAL A 458 -2.72 13.24 -3.18
CA VAL A 458 -2.18 11.89 -3.25
C VAL A 458 -2.74 11.22 -4.49
N LYS A 459 -1.85 10.68 -5.32
CA LYS A 459 -2.24 9.88 -6.48
C LYS A 459 -2.54 8.47 -6.02
N VAL A 460 -3.66 7.94 -6.49
CA VAL A 460 -4.06 6.57 -6.22
C VAL A 460 -4.30 5.87 -7.56
N SER A 461 -3.55 4.80 -7.81
CA SER A 461 -3.70 3.97 -9.01
C SER A 461 -3.93 2.51 -8.64
N GLY A 462 -4.83 1.87 -9.38
CA GLY A 462 -5.13 0.45 -9.24
C GLY A 462 -5.18 -0.21 -10.62
N THR A 463 -4.59 -1.39 -10.74
CA THR A 463 -4.61 -2.19 -11.97
C THR A 463 -4.94 -3.65 -11.65
N LEU A 464 -5.79 -4.25 -12.47
CA LEU A 464 -6.16 -5.66 -12.39
C LEU A 464 -5.24 -6.47 -13.29
N GLU A 465 -4.35 -7.26 -12.70
CA GLU A 465 -3.43 -8.17 -13.39
C GLU A 465 -3.92 -9.63 -13.28
N SER A 466 -3.33 -10.55 -14.04
CA SER A 466 -3.70 -11.99 -13.99
C SER A 466 -3.49 -12.62 -12.61
N ASP A 467 -2.56 -12.06 -11.83
CA ASP A 467 -2.06 -12.62 -10.59
C ASP A 467 -2.64 -11.89 -9.35
N GLY A 468 -3.48 -10.85 -9.55
CA GLY A 468 -4.11 -10.08 -8.49
C GLY A 468 -4.34 -8.61 -8.84
N THR A 469 -4.77 -7.81 -7.86
CA THR A 469 -4.89 -6.34 -7.99
C THR A 469 -3.60 -5.67 -7.51
N ARG A 470 -2.95 -4.88 -8.37
CA ARG A 470 -1.80 -4.06 -8.00
C ARG A 470 -2.26 -2.64 -7.67
N ILE A 471 -1.92 -2.16 -6.48
CA ILE A 471 -2.38 -0.88 -5.92
C ILE A 471 -1.14 -0.04 -5.60
N VAL A 472 -1.09 1.19 -6.13
CA VAL A 472 0.07 2.06 -5.98
C VAL A 472 -0.38 3.47 -5.58
N PHE A 473 0.29 4.03 -4.58
CA PHE A 473 0.14 5.42 -4.16
C PHE A 473 1.35 6.24 -4.65
N ASN A 474 1.10 7.46 -5.14
CA ASN A 474 2.14 8.38 -5.62
C ASN A 474 3.14 7.75 -6.60
N ASP A 475 2.67 6.88 -7.48
CA ASP A 475 3.46 6.18 -8.50
C ASP A 475 4.65 5.36 -7.96
N ARG A 476 4.74 5.08 -6.66
CA ARG A 476 5.89 4.36 -6.08
C ARG A 476 5.51 3.41 -4.96
N PHE A 477 4.56 3.79 -4.11
CA PHE A 477 4.29 3.08 -2.87
C PHE A 477 3.23 2.01 -3.12
N GLU A 478 3.69 0.77 -3.31
CA GLU A 478 2.80 -0.37 -3.51
C GLU A 478 2.14 -0.77 -2.18
N ALA A 479 0.86 -1.15 -2.26
CA ALA A 479 0.04 -1.53 -1.13
C ALA A 479 -0.66 -2.88 -1.37
N GLY A 480 -0.83 -3.66 -0.31
CA GLY A 480 -1.71 -4.83 -0.31
C GLY A 480 -3.19 -4.45 -0.30
N SER A 481 -4.07 -5.46 -0.19
CA SER A 481 -5.51 -5.23 -0.03
C SER A 481 -5.82 -4.43 1.25
N PRO A 482 -6.81 -3.52 1.21
CA PRO A 482 -7.15 -2.71 2.36
C PRO A 482 -7.85 -3.50 3.46
N PHE A 483 -7.66 -3.05 4.69
CA PHE A 483 -8.49 -3.43 5.83
C PHE A 483 -9.62 -2.42 6.00
N ILE A 484 -10.86 -2.90 6.04
CA ILE A 484 -12.05 -2.05 6.13
C ILE A 484 -12.47 -1.88 7.58
N ALA A 485 -12.58 -0.63 8.02
CA ALA A 485 -13.07 -0.22 9.32
C ALA A 485 -14.44 0.51 9.21
N LEU A 486 -15.17 0.54 10.32
CA LEU A 486 -16.49 1.16 10.42
C LEU A 486 -16.46 2.63 9.96
N GLY A 487 -17.52 3.09 9.28
CA GLY A 487 -17.63 4.46 8.76
C GLY A 487 -17.02 4.66 7.36
N ASN A 488 -16.90 3.59 6.56
CA ASN A 488 -16.22 3.61 5.26
C ASN A 488 -14.78 4.15 5.39
N ASN A 489 -14.01 3.52 6.27
CA ASN A 489 -12.60 3.83 6.42
C ASN A 489 -11.79 2.64 5.88
N SER A 490 -10.89 2.87 4.92
CA SER A 490 -9.95 1.85 4.45
C SER A 490 -8.56 2.11 5.00
N ILE A 491 -7.86 1.04 5.40
CA ILE A 491 -6.50 1.11 5.94
C ILE A 491 -5.58 0.25 5.08
N TYR A 492 -4.59 0.89 4.46
CA TYR A 492 -3.57 0.24 3.64
C TYR A 492 -2.26 0.16 4.39
N VAL A 493 -1.61 -1.00 4.34
CA VAL A 493 -0.26 -1.21 4.87
C VAL A 493 0.73 -1.13 3.71
N LEU A 494 1.71 -0.24 3.83
CA LEU A 494 2.76 0.01 2.84
C LEU A 494 4.07 -0.63 3.31
N GLU A 495 4.87 -1.15 2.37
CA GLU A 495 6.17 -1.75 2.70
C GLU A 495 7.26 -0.71 2.99
N THR A 496 7.10 0.51 2.47
CA THR A 496 8.10 1.59 2.56
C THR A 496 7.46 2.86 3.08
N ASP A 497 8.26 3.68 3.76
CA ASP A 497 7.77 4.87 4.46
C ASP A 497 7.10 5.88 3.51
N PHE A 498 5.83 6.15 3.75
CA PHE A 498 5.04 7.08 2.95
C PHE A 498 5.33 8.53 3.35
N ALA A 499 6.24 9.16 2.61
CA ALA A 499 6.66 10.53 2.83
C ALA A 499 5.93 11.53 1.92
N VAL A 500 5.86 12.78 2.39
CA VAL A 500 5.43 13.92 1.56
C VAL A 500 6.34 14.07 0.33
N PRO A 501 5.82 14.56 -0.81
CA PRO A 501 6.64 14.79 -2.00
C PRO A 501 7.85 15.69 -1.70
N ALA A 502 8.99 15.38 -2.31
CA ALA A 502 10.23 16.12 -2.10
C ALA A 502 10.19 17.52 -2.74
N SER A 503 11.22 18.34 -2.49
CA SER A 503 11.38 19.65 -3.14
C SER A 503 11.48 19.52 -4.67
N PHE A 504 11.11 20.58 -5.41
CA PHE A 504 11.16 20.62 -6.88
C PHE A 504 12.49 20.09 -7.43
N LYS A 505 13.59 20.61 -6.89
CA LYS A 505 14.96 20.22 -7.20
C LYS A 505 15.22 18.71 -7.05
N ASN A 506 14.78 18.12 -5.94
CA ASN A 506 14.99 16.70 -5.65
C ASN A 506 14.11 15.81 -6.53
N VAL A 507 12.87 16.22 -6.79
CA VAL A 507 11.96 15.50 -7.69
C VAL A 507 12.50 15.49 -9.12
N VAL A 508 13.00 16.61 -9.63
CA VAL A 508 13.62 16.68 -10.96
C VAL A 508 14.88 15.79 -11.03
N ALA A 509 15.69 15.75 -9.97
CA ALA A 509 16.84 14.86 -9.89
C ALA A 509 16.42 13.37 -9.88
N GLN A 510 15.39 13.02 -9.09
CA GLN A 510 14.83 11.67 -9.02
C GLN A 510 14.29 11.20 -10.36
N LEU A 511 13.57 12.05 -11.11
CA LEU A 511 13.10 11.72 -12.47
C LEU A 511 14.23 11.30 -13.42
N ILE A 512 15.46 11.77 -13.19
CA ILE A 512 16.63 11.46 -14.03
C ILE A 512 17.39 10.24 -13.52
N SER A 513 17.56 10.12 -12.19
CA SER A 513 18.31 9.04 -11.55
C SER A 513 17.54 7.72 -11.53
N ASP A 514 16.26 7.78 -11.19
CA ASP A 514 15.44 6.63 -10.92
C ASP A 514 14.85 6.12 -12.23
N GLY A 515 15.49 5.09 -12.77
CA GLY A 515 14.93 4.30 -13.86
C GLY A 515 13.59 3.63 -13.50
N THR A 516 13.14 3.70 -12.24
CA THR A 516 11.94 3.10 -11.65
C THR A 516 10.67 3.95 -11.79
N THR A 517 10.77 5.29 -11.88
CA THR A 517 9.61 6.15 -12.23
C THR A 517 9.00 5.82 -13.59
N ARG A 518 9.79 5.13 -14.44
CA ARG A 518 9.37 4.62 -15.75
C ARG A 518 8.36 3.47 -15.67
N GLU A 519 8.25 2.76 -14.55
CA GLU A 519 7.36 1.60 -14.45
C GLU A 519 5.91 1.99 -14.10
N ASN A 520 5.71 3.15 -13.48
CA ASN A 520 4.39 3.54 -12.94
C ASN A 520 3.78 4.79 -13.61
N LEU A 521 4.55 5.56 -14.38
CA LEU A 521 4.02 6.57 -15.32
C LEU A 521 3.59 5.89 -16.62
N ASP A 522 2.41 5.27 -16.61
CA ASP A 522 1.92 4.41 -17.69
C ASP A 522 1.90 5.08 -19.08
N HIS A 523 1.76 6.41 -19.11
CA HIS A 523 1.52 7.22 -20.30
C HIS A 523 2.60 8.27 -20.58
N VAL A 524 3.77 8.21 -19.93
CA VAL A 524 4.86 9.17 -20.20
C VAL A 524 6.20 8.46 -20.30
N THR A 525 6.98 8.77 -21.34
CA THR A 525 8.39 8.34 -21.37
C THR A 525 9.33 9.53 -21.25
N VAL A 526 10.24 9.45 -20.29
CA VAL A 526 11.25 10.49 -20.00
C VAL A 526 12.47 10.34 -20.92
N ASP A 527 12.86 11.43 -21.59
CA ASP A 527 14.10 11.54 -22.37
C ASP A 527 15.23 12.11 -21.51
N LYS A 528 16.21 11.27 -21.16
CA LYS A 528 17.31 11.64 -20.26
C LYS A 528 18.14 12.81 -20.79
N SER A 529 18.40 12.87 -22.11
CA SER A 529 19.14 13.99 -22.71
C SER A 529 18.42 15.31 -22.54
N SER A 530 17.14 15.37 -22.92
CA SER A 530 16.32 16.57 -22.79
C SER A 530 16.16 16.98 -21.32
N CYS A 531 16.02 16.05 -20.38
CA CYS A 531 15.87 16.39 -18.96
C CYS A 531 17.17 16.95 -18.36
N LEU A 532 18.33 16.37 -18.71
CA LEU A 532 19.63 16.91 -18.27
C LEU A 532 19.88 18.31 -18.83
N GLN A 533 19.51 18.54 -20.09
CA GLN A 533 19.59 19.87 -20.71
C GLN A 533 18.65 20.87 -20.01
N THR A 534 17.43 20.45 -19.69
CA THR A 534 16.48 21.28 -18.93
C THR A 534 17.02 21.64 -17.54
N LEU A 535 17.58 20.66 -16.82
CA LEU A 535 18.18 20.86 -15.52
C LEU A 535 19.35 21.86 -15.59
N LYS A 536 20.19 21.75 -16.62
CA LYS A 536 21.29 22.70 -16.86
C LYS A 536 20.77 24.14 -16.99
N TYR A 537 19.73 24.37 -17.80
CA TYR A 537 19.17 25.71 -17.95
C TYR A 537 18.50 26.21 -16.65
N PHE A 538 17.77 25.34 -15.93
CA PHE A 538 17.18 25.74 -14.65
C PHE A 538 18.24 26.07 -13.59
N GLU A 539 19.37 25.36 -13.55
CA GLU A 539 20.48 25.67 -12.66
C GLU A 539 21.17 26.99 -13.05
N GLU A 540 21.37 27.23 -14.35
CA GLU A 540 21.99 28.46 -14.87
C GLU A 540 21.20 29.72 -14.51
N PHE A 541 19.86 29.64 -14.48
CA PHE A 541 18.97 30.76 -14.20
C PHE A 541 18.36 30.75 -12.77
N ASP A 542 18.85 29.88 -11.88
CA ASP A 542 18.39 29.75 -10.48
C ASP A 542 16.88 29.45 -10.35
N LEU A 543 16.33 28.64 -11.25
CA LEU A 543 14.91 28.24 -11.29
C LEU A 543 14.61 26.94 -10.52
N LEU A 544 15.61 26.34 -9.87
CA LEU A 544 15.44 25.13 -9.04
C LEU A 544 14.93 25.43 -7.63
N LEU A 545 14.99 26.70 -7.20
CA LEU A 545 14.55 27.15 -5.89
C LEU A 545 13.32 28.06 -6.04
N LEU A 546 12.17 27.55 -5.61
CA LEU A 546 10.89 28.25 -5.71
C LEU A 546 10.52 28.89 -4.37
N LYS A 547 10.07 30.15 -4.43
CA LYS A 547 9.64 30.91 -3.24
C LYS A 547 8.21 30.56 -2.87
N ASP A 548 7.84 30.73 -1.61
CA ASP A 548 6.45 30.53 -1.22
C ASP A 548 5.54 31.64 -1.79
N ASN A 549 4.51 31.26 -2.55
CA ASN A 549 3.62 32.18 -3.27
C ASN A 549 2.13 32.09 -2.83
N HIS A 550 1.80 31.29 -1.82
CA HIS A 550 0.41 31.04 -1.37
C HIS A 550 -0.54 30.51 -2.46
N LYS A 551 -0.03 29.98 -3.56
CA LYS A 551 -0.85 29.44 -4.65
C LYS A 551 -0.34 28.10 -5.17
N GLY A 552 0.91 27.75 -4.87
CA GLY A 552 1.61 26.62 -5.44
C GLY A 552 2.12 26.91 -6.86
N TYR A 553 2.79 25.93 -7.45
CA TYR A 553 3.37 26.04 -8.78
C TYR A 553 2.94 24.89 -9.69
N THR A 554 2.71 25.22 -10.96
CA THR A 554 2.63 24.25 -12.05
C THR A 554 3.79 24.48 -12.99
N VAL A 555 4.57 23.44 -13.25
CA VAL A 555 5.77 23.53 -14.09
C VAL A 555 5.62 22.61 -15.30
N PHE A 556 5.74 23.17 -16.50
CA PHE A 556 5.82 22.36 -17.71
C PHE A 556 7.28 22.03 -18.00
N LEU A 557 7.60 20.74 -17.92
CA LEU A 557 8.97 20.24 -18.06
C LEU A 557 9.14 19.60 -19.45
N PRO A 558 9.85 20.27 -20.39
CA PRO A 558 9.98 19.83 -21.78
C PRO A 558 11.01 18.71 -21.91
N CYS A 559 10.75 17.55 -21.31
CA CYS A 559 11.76 16.52 -21.17
C CYS A 559 11.23 15.08 -21.31
N GLY A 560 9.99 14.91 -21.75
CA GLY A 560 9.46 13.60 -22.07
C GLY A 560 8.37 13.67 -23.12
N ARG A 561 7.79 12.52 -23.45
CA ARG A 561 6.67 12.43 -24.40
C ARG A 561 5.47 11.74 -23.76
N PRO A 562 4.26 12.29 -23.94
CA PRO A 562 3.04 11.56 -23.62
C PRO A 562 2.84 10.40 -24.64
N ILE A 563 2.39 9.25 -24.16
CA ILE A 563 2.01 8.08 -24.98
C ILE A 563 0.50 8.10 -25.17
N TRP A 564 0.05 8.17 -26.42
CA TRP A 564 -1.35 8.38 -26.79
C TRP A 564 -2.16 7.08 -26.95
N ASP A 565 -1.48 5.95 -27.16
CA ASP A 565 -2.09 4.62 -27.24
C ASP A 565 -1.07 3.56 -26.78
N GLY A 566 -1.49 2.54 -26.04
CA GLY A 566 -0.64 1.46 -25.53
C GLY A 566 0.16 0.73 -26.63
N ASN A 567 -0.30 0.84 -27.88
CA ASN A 567 0.35 0.29 -29.06
C ASN A 567 1.55 1.13 -29.60
N GLU A 568 1.75 2.36 -29.10
CA GLU A 568 2.81 3.26 -29.57
C GLU A 568 4.13 3.17 -28.80
N ARG A 569 4.19 2.38 -27.71
CA ARG A 569 5.39 2.23 -26.85
C ARG A 569 6.68 1.91 -27.63
N SER A 570 6.57 1.28 -28.81
CA SER A 570 7.72 0.83 -29.61
C SER A 570 8.20 1.78 -30.72
N ARG A 571 7.47 2.85 -31.08
CA ARG A 571 7.66 3.45 -32.42
C ARG A 571 8.66 4.62 -32.47
N ASN A 572 8.55 5.72 -31.73
CA ASN A 572 9.47 6.87 -31.93
C ASN A 572 10.66 6.92 -30.95
N LYS A 573 11.86 6.49 -31.32
CA LYS A 573 13.06 6.49 -30.41
C LYS A 573 13.93 7.75 -30.41
N ARG A 574 13.64 8.81 -31.20
CA ARG A 574 14.55 9.97 -31.36
C ARG A 574 13.84 11.31 -31.56
N PHE A 575 12.92 11.69 -30.69
CA PHE A 575 12.45 13.08 -30.65
C PHE A 575 13.04 13.74 -29.40
N VAL A 576 13.82 14.80 -29.58
CA VAL A 576 14.48 15.56 -28.49
C VAL A 576 13.76 16.89 -28.36
N SER A 577 13.25 17.21 -27.17
CA SER A 577 12.31 18.33 -26.95
C SER A 577 12.93 19.68 -27.29
N TRP A 578 14.20 19.90 -26.92
CA TRP A 578 14.92 21.15 -27.16
C TRP A 578 15.40 21.33 -28.61
N ASP A 579 15.82 20.24 -29.27
CA ASP A 579 16.26 20.28 -30.67
C ASP A 579 15.13 20.73 -31.62
N SER A 580 13.86 20.57 -31.20
CA SER A 580 12.70 21.01 -31.98
C SER A 580 12.63 22.53 -32.18
N LEU A 581 13.24 23.32 -31.29
CA LEU A 581 13.31 24.79 -31.40
C LEU A 581 14.35 25.25 -32.42
N GLY A 582 15.32 24.41 -32.78
CA GLY A 582 16.27 24.68 -33.84
C GLY A 582 17.03 26.00 -33.71
N LEU A 583 16.83 26.92 -34.65
CA LEU A 583 17.44 28.26 -34.65
C LEU A 583 16.96 29.14 -33.51
N ILE A 584 15.71 28.95 -33.05
CA ILE A 584 15.16 29.70 -31.92
C ILE A 584 15.94 29.37 -30.66
N LEU A 585 16.32 28.10 -30.45
CA LEU A 585 17.16 27.72 -29.30
C LEU A 585 18.52 28.43 -29.34
N LYS A 586 19.19 28.44 -30.49
CA LYS A 586 20.48 29.15 -30.65
C LYS A 586 20.34 30.65 -30.38
N TYR A 587 19.24 31.24 -30.82
CA TYR A 587 18.93 32.65 -30.55
C TYR A 587 18.72 32.91 -29.05
N LEU A 588 17.99 32.04 -28.36
CA LEU A 588 17.76 32.14 -26.91
C LEU A 588 19.07 31.95 -26.13
N GLU A 589 19.91 30.97 -26.48
CA GLU A 589 21.22 30.76 -25.85
C GLU A 589 22.14 31.98 -25.98
N LYS A 590 22.04 32.74 -27.08
CA LYS A 590 22.77 33.99 -27.29
C LYS A 590 22.20 35.18 -26.49
N ASN A 591 20.93 35.10 -26.09
CA ASN A 591 20.20 36.16 -25.40
C ASN A 591 19.71 35.67 -24.02
N PRO A 592 20.61 35.51 -23.03
CA PRO A 592 20.30 34.83 -21.76
C PRO A 592 19.17 35.49 -20.96
N ASN A 593 19.04 36.83 -20.99
CA ASN A 593 17.95 37.52 -20.29
C ASN A 593 16.58 37.17 -20.88
N LEU A 594 16.47 37.10 -22.21
CA LEU A 594 15.23 36.71 -22.90
C LEU A 594 14.96 35.21 -22.69
N PHE A 595 16.01 34.40 -22.66
CA PHE A 595 15.86 32.98 -22.37
C PHE A 595 15.35 32.73 -20.95
N GLN A 596 15.86 33.48 -19.97
CA GLN A 596 15.38 33.44 -18.60
C GLN A 596 13.88 33.78 -18.52
N THR A 597 13.41 34.83 -19.22
CA THR A 597 11.98 35.19 -19.20
C THR A 597 11.11 34.10 -19.82
N VAL A 598 11.54 33.52 -20.95
CA VAL A 598 10.83 32.40 -21.60
C VAL A 598 10.74 31.18 -20.67
N LEU A 599 11.81 30.85 -19.96
CA LEU A 599 11.79 29.75 -18.99
C LEU A 599 10.90 30.07 -17.79
N GLN A 600 10.93 31.28 -17.27
CA GLN A 600 10.04 31.73 -16.19
C GLN A 600 8.56 31.66 -16.61
N ASP A 601 8.24 31.90 -17.88
CA ASP A 601 6.88 31.75 -18.41
C ASP A 601 6.39 30.29 -18.48
N ASN A 602 7.27 29.30 -18.30
CA ASN A 602 6.88 27.89 -18.14
C ASN A 602 6.54 27.52 -16.68
N PHE A 603 6.70 28.44 -15.73
CA PHE A 603 6.34 28.29 -14.32
C PHE A 603 5.08 29.12 -14.03
N PHE A 604 3.99 28.44 -13.68
CA PHE A 604 2.69 29.03 -13.40
C PHE A 604 2.48 29.07 -11.88
N GLU A 605 2.03 30.21 -11.35
CA GLU A 605 1.74 30.41 -9.92
C GLU A 605 0.30 29.99 -9.57
N ASP A 606 -0.06 28.75 -9.87
CA ASP A 606 -1.30 28.10 -9.44
C ASP A 606 -1.14 26.57 -9.58
N MET A 607 -2.04 25.80 -8.97
CA MET A 607 -2.06 24.33 -9.05
C MET A 607 -3.03 23.87 -10.14
N ILE A 608 -2.49 23.39 -11.26
CA ILE A 608 -3.26 22.85 -12.39
C ILE A 608 -2.86 21.39 -12.53
N TYR A 609 -3.76 20.49 -12.17
CA TYR A 609 -3.53 19.05 -12.27
C TYR A 609 -4.03 18.49 -13.60
N SER A 610 -3.68 17.23 -13.89
CA SER A 610 -4.10 16.57 -15.13
C SER A 610 -5.61 16.40 -15.25
N ASP A 611 -6.37 16.45 -14.14
CA ASP A 611 -7.83 16.34 -14.09
C ASP A 611 -8.59 17.69 -14.06
N PHE A 612 -7.89 18.80 -14.34
CA PHE A 612 -8.45 20.14 -14.33
C PHE A 612 -9.75 20.27 -15.14
N GLY A 613 -10.84 20.73 -14.52
CA GLY A 613 -12.12 20.93 -15.21
C GLY A 613 -13.05 19.72 -15.29
N LEU A 614 -12.54 18.53 -14.98
CA LEU A 614 -13.31 17.28 -15.06
C LEU A 614 -14.28 17.08 -13.87
N GLU A 615 -14.09 17.80 -12.77
CA GLU A 615 -14.85 17.58 -11.52
C GLU A 615 -16.34 17.99 -11.61
N ASP A 616 -16.74 18.89 -12.53
CA ASP A 616 -18.09 19.51 -12.51
C ASP A 616 -18.84 19.57 -13.86
N SER A 617 -18.33 18.96 -14.94
CA SER A 617 -18.92 19.03 -16.30
C SER A 617 -19.17 20.47 -16.81
N ARG A 618 -18.52 21.46 -16.20
CA ARG A 618 -18.60 22.89 -16.54
C ARG A 618 -17.25 23.30 -17.08
N GLU A 619 -17.25 24.03 -18.21
CA GLU A 619 -16.04 24.63 -18.75
C GLU A 619 -15.33 25.44 -17.66
N SER A 620 -14.17 24.96 -17.24
CA SER A 620 -13.35 25.63 -16.25
C SER A 620 -12.31 26.49 -16.97
N SER A 621 -12.32 27.78 -16.68
CA SER A 621 -11.29 28.71 -17.13
C SER A 621 -10.72 29.46 -15.94
N ARG A 622 -9.39 29.54 -15.84
CA ARG A 622 -8.69 30.28 -14.77
C ARG A 622 -7.62 31.17 -15.36
N LEU A 623 -7.55 32.40 -14.84
CA LEU A 623 -6.47 33.32 -15.14
C LEU A 623 -5.32 33.06 -14.14
N VAL A 624 -4.15 32.70 -14.65
CA VAL A 624 -2.98 32.32 -13.87
C VAL A 624 -1.83 33.28 -14.18
N THR A 625 -1.00 33.59 -13.18
CA THR A 625 0.20 34.41 -13.34
C THR A 625 1.42 33.51 -13.55
N THR A 626 2.28 33.83 -14.51
CA THR A 626 3.59 33.17 -14.66
C THR A 626 4.60 33.75 -13.67
N LEU A 627 5.73 33.07 -13.49
CA LEU A 627 6.83 33.56 -12.64
C LEU A 627 7.44 34.88 -13.15
N ASN A 628 7.30 35.15 -14.46
CA ASN A 628 7.68 36.43 -15.09
C ASN A 628 6.63 37.55 -14.84
N GLY A 629 5.46 37.21 -14.29
CA GLY A 629 4.38 38.15 -14.00
C GLY A 629 3.34 38.31 -15.11
N ASN A 630 3.45 37.54 -16.20
CA ASN A 630 2.47 37.55 -17.30
C ASN A 630 1.19 36.84 -16.89
N SER A 631 0.03 37.32 -17.36
CA SER A 631 -1.26 36.67 -17.10
C SER A 631 -1.66 35.77 -18.28
N VAL A 632 -1.95 34.51 -17.99
CA VAL A 632 -2.27 33.47 -18.97
C VAL A 632 -3.62 32.85 -18.62
N ASN A 633 -4.48 32.71 -19.62
CA ASN A 633 -5.78 32.07 -19.46
C ASN A 633 -5.65 30.56 -19.73
N ILE A 634 -6.08 29.75 -18.78
CA ILE A 634 -6.02 28.30 -18.85
C ILE A 634 -7.45 27.79 -18.87
N SER A 635 -7.80 27.03 -19.89
CA SER A 635 -9.14 26.50 -20.09
C SER A 635 -9.08 25.04 -20.51
N GLU A 636 -10.05 24.25 -20.05
CA GLU A 636 -10.31 22.92 -20.61
C GLU A 636 -10.81 23.05 -22.06
N LEU A 637 -10.31 22.19 -22.95
CA LEU A 637 -10.75 22.16 -24.34
C LEU A 637 -11.61 20.92 -24.62
N TYR A 638 -11.07 19.74 -24.33
CA TYR A 638 -11.64 18.49 -24.78
C TYR A 638 -11.01 17.29 -24.05
N HIS A 639 -11.82 16.25 -23.86
CA HIS A 639 -11.42 14.95 -23.33
C HIS A 639 -11.65 13.90 -24.43
N GLU A 640 -10.59 13.20 -24.86
CA GLU A 640 -10.66 12.16 -25.88
C GLU A 640 -10.32 10.78 -25.31
N GLY A 641 -11.34 9.95 -25.09
CA GLY A 641 -11.19 8.61 -24.49
C GLY A 641 -10.76 8.65 -23.03
N ASP A 642 -10.47 7.50 -22.42
CA ASP A 642 -10.24 7.38 -20.97
C ASP A 642 -8.91 7.95 -20.45
N TYR A 643 -8.04 8.49 -21.31
CA TYR A 643 -6.63 8.76 -20.98
C TYR A 643 -6.12 10.16 -21.30
N ASN A 644 -6.84 10.94 -22.12
CA ASN A 644 -6.29 12.18 -22.66
C ASN A 644 -7.13 13.39 -22.24
N HIS A 645 -6.46 14.37 -21.66
CA HIS A 645 -7.04 15.65 -21.35
C HIS A 645 -6.26 16.76 -22.05
N ILE A 646 -6.95 17.58 -22.85
CA ILE A 646 -6.34 18.69 -23.58
C ILE A 646 -6.64 19.98 -22.82
N ILE A 647 -5.57 20.57 -22.28
CA ILE A 647 -5.62 21.87 -21.62
C ILE A 647 -5.15 22.92 -22.62
N ARG A 648 -5.95 23.99 -22.76
CA ARG A 648 -5.60 25.15 -23.57
C ARG A 648 -4.99 26.25 -22.70
N VAL A 649 -3.76 26.61 -23.00
CA VAL A 649 -3.01 27.73 -22.41
C VAL A 649 -3.00 28.87 -23.45
N ASN A 650 -3.82 29.90 -23.23
CA ASN A 650 -4.18 30.93 -24.21
C ASN A 650 -4.72 30.33 -25.53
N GLU A 651 -3.91 30.37 -26.60
CA GLU A 651 -4.23 29.79 -27.91
C GLU A 651 -3.54 28.44 -28.15
N THR A 652 -2.61 28.06 -27.27
CA THR A 652 -1.82 26.83 -27.39
C THR A 652 -2.53 25.67 -26.70
N ALA A 653 -2.80 24.59 -27.44
CA ALA A 653 -3.34 23.36 -26.89
C ALA A 653 -2.22 22.41 -26.47
N ILE A 654 -2.27 21.95 -25.22
CA ILE A 654 -1.31 21.03 -24.62
C ILE A 654 -2.05 19.76 -24.23
N SER A 655 -1.54 18.61 -24.67
CA SER A 655 -2.07 17.32 -24.26
C SER A 655 -1.37 16.86 -22.99
N ILE A 656 -2.15 16.56 -21.96
CA ILE A 656 -1.69 16.06 -20.68
C ILE A 656 -2.41 14.73 -20.42
N PRO A 657 -1.67 13.60 -20.33
CA PRO A 657 -2.30 12.33 -19.99
C PRO A 657 -2.87 12.37 -18.56
N LEU A 658 -4.01 11.74 -18.34
CA LEU A 658 -4.56 11.59 -17.00
C LEU A 658 -3.59 10.80 -16.11
N ASN A 659 -3.49 11.19 -14.85
CA ASN A 659 -2.55 10.60 -13.88
C ASN A 659 -1.05 10.75 -14.24
N SER A 660 -0.68 11.69 -15.13
CA SER A 660 0.73 12.00 -15.43
C SER A 660 1.39 13.03 -14.51
N ASP A 661 0.62 13.59 -13.57
CA ASP A 661 1.08 14.58 -12.60
C ASP A 661 2.28 14.07 -11.80
N VAL A 662 3.41 14.77 -11.84
CA VAL A 662 4.53 14.50 -10.93
C VAL A 662 4.47 15.51 -9.79
N LEU A 663 4.11 15.03 -8.60
CA LEU A 663 3.89 15.88 -7.43
C LEU A 663 5.22 16.25 -6.74
N PHE A 664 5.34 17.50 -6.30
CA PHE A 664 6.44 17.98 -5.45
C PHE A 664 5.90 18.90 -4.35
N LEU A 665 6.74 19.24 -3.37
CA LEU A 665 6.33 19.90 -2.12
C LEU A 665 5.50 21.19 -2.30
N GLN A 666 5.78 21.95 -3.37
CA GLN A 666 5.15 23.25 -3.64
C GLN A 666 4.27 23.21 -4.90
N GLY A 667 4.08 22.06 -5.55
CA GLY A 667 3.54 22.07 -6.90
C GLY A 667 3.35 20.74 -7.61
N VAL A 668 3.06 20.85 -8.90
CA VAL A 668 2.93 19.74 -9.83
C VAL A 668 3.77 20.01 -11.09
N ILE A 669 4.39 18.96 -11.61
CA ILE A 669 5.15 18.99 -12.86
C ILE A 669 4.37 18.22 -13.93
N HIS A 670 4.18 18.85 -15.08
CA HIS A 670 3.67 18.23 -16.29
C HIS A 670 4.82 17.96 -17.25
N ILE A 671 5.01 16.71 -17.64
CA ILE A 671 6.06 16.34 -18.58
C ILE A 671 5.55 16.57 -20.00
N THR A 672 6.20 17.48 -20.74
CA THR A 672 5.81 17.86 -22.09
C THR A 672 6.88 17.53 -23.14
N GLN A 673 6.43 17.34 -24.39
CA GLN A 673 7.31 17.09 -25.53
C GLN A 673 7.86 18.37 -26.14
N LYS A 674 7.16 19.50 -25.99
CA LYS A 674 7.53 20.79 -26.59
C LYS A 674 7.74 21.81 -25.49
N VAL A 675 8.72 22.68 -25.70
CA VAL A 675 8.91 23.89 -24.90
C VAL A 675 7.77 24.85 -25.22
N LEU A 676 7.12 25.41 -24.21
CA LEU A 676 6.07 26.42 -24.42
C LEU A 676 6.76 27.78 -24.59
N LEU A 677 6.47 28.44 -25.70
CA LEU A 677 6.87 29.82 -25.94
C LEU A 677 5.68 30.75 -25.67
N PRO A 678 5.90 31.94 -25.09
CA PRO A 678 4.88 32.97 -24.97
C PRO A 678 4.24 33.33 -26.32
N ALA A 679 2.95 33.66 -26.34
CA ALA A 679 2.24 34.00 -27.58
C ALA A 679 2.76 35.28 -28.26
N ASP A 680 3.36 36.16 -27.48
CA ASP A 680 4.02 37.39 -27.89
C ASP A 680 5.51 37.22 -28.22
N PHE A 681 6.05 35.99 -28.13
CA PHE A 681 7.42 35.72 -28.53
C PHE A 681 7.56 35.81 -30.05
N LEU A 682 8.31 36.82 -30.50
CA LEU A 682 8.57 37.10 -31.91
C LEU A 682 10.07 37.23 -32.16
N VAL A 683 10.54 36.63 -33.25
CA VAL A 683 11.96 36.71 -33.68
C VAL A 683 12.04 37.14 -35.14
N SER A 684 12.86 38.14 -35.44
CA SER A 684 13.06 38.60 -36.81
C SER A 684 13.80 37.55 -37.65
N LEU A 685 13.55 37.51 -38.96
CA LEU A 685 14.28 36.61 -39.87
C LEU A 685 15.79 36.88 -39.85
N LYS A 686 16.18 38.15 -39.69
CA LYS A 686 17.58 38.55 -39.55
C LYS A 686 18.24 37.96 -38.31
N ASP A 687 17.55 38.02 -37.18
CA ASP A 687 18.07 37.47 -35.92
C ASP A 687 18.21 35.94 -35.99
N LEU A 688 17.27 35.25 -36.67
CA LEU A 688 17.35 33.82 -36.91
C LEU A 688 18.54 33.44 -37.82
N ILE A 689 18.82 34.21 -38.86
CA ILE A 689 20.01 34.01 -39.72
C ILE A 689 21.31 34.24 -38.92
N ASN A 690 21.32 35.26 -38.06
CA ASN A 690 22.50 35.62 -37.26
C ASN A 690 22.69 34.75 -36.02
N ALA A 691 21.74 33.88 -35.68
CA ALA A 691 21.80 33.02 -34.49
C ALA A 691 22.91 31.95 -34.56
N GLU A 692 23.38 31.58 -35.76
CA GLU A 692 24.39 30.53 -35.94
C GLU A 692 25.83 31.03 -35.95
N HIS A 693 26.08 32.34 -36.15
CA HIS A 693 27.44 32.87 -36.28
C HIS A 693 27.64 34.25 -35.64
N ASP A 694 28.82 34.43 -35.04
CA ASP A 694 29.24 35.66 -34.38
C ASP A 694 29.85 36.65 -35.38
N SER A 695 29.03 37.21 -36.27
CA SER A 695 29.50 38.29 -37.13
C SER A 695 28.39 39.27 -37.52
N SER A 696 28.04 40.14 -36.57
CA SER A 696 27.33 41.40 -36.82
C SER A 696 28.04 42.36 -37.78
N LEU A 697 29.16 41.94 -38.38
CA LEU A 697 30.04 42.71 -39.25
C LEU A 697 30.32 42.05 -40.61
N ASP A 698 29.77 40.87 -40.90
CA ASP A 698 29.98 40.22 -42.20
C ASP A 698 28.97 40.70 -43.25
N THR A 699 29.44 41.60 -44.11
CA THR A 699 28.77 42.03 -45.35
C THR A 699 28.56 40.91 -46.38
N SER A 700 29.08 39.72 -46.10
CA SER A 700 28.93 38.48 -46.88
C SER A 700 27.87 37.53 -46.29
N SER A 701 27.13 37.95 -45.25
CA SER A 701 25.98 37.22 -44.75
C SER A 701 24.83 37.20 -45.76
N PHE A 702 23.98 36.16 -45.71
CA PHE A 702 22.83 36.06 -46.59
C PHE A 702 21.86 37.24 -46.42
N ALA A 703 21.66 37.71 -45.19
CA ALA A 703 20.91 38.94 -44.90
C ALA A 703 21.54 40.16 -45.58
N GLY A 704 22.86 40.31 -45.47
CA GLY A 704 23.60 41.39 -46.14
C GLY A 704 23.52 41.36 -47.67
N LEU A 705 23.36 40.19 -48.29
CA LEU A 705 23.15 40.06 -49.74
C LEU A 705 21.73 40.47 -50.17
N ILE A 706 20.71 40.26 -49.33
CA ILE A 706 19.35 40.73 -49.58
C ILE A 706 19.27 42.26 -49.47
N ASP A 707 19.95 42.84 -48.48
CA ASP A 707 19.97 44.29 -48.23
C ASP A 707 20.54 45.10 -49.42
N GLU A 708 21.39 44.49 -50.27
CA GLU A 708 21.90 45.10 -51.51
C GLU A 708 20.80 45.36 -52.55
N PHE A 709 19.64 44.70 -52.45
CA PHE A 709 18.51 44.86 -53.35
C PHE A 709 17.30 45.47 -52.61
N PRO A 710 17.12 46.81 -52.62
CA PRO A 710 16.07 47.47 -51.85
C PRO A 710 14.65 46.97 -52.15
N ARG A 711 14.38 46.54 -53.39
CA ARG A 711 13.08 45.95 -53.77
C ARG A 711 12.83 44.61 -53.08
N LEU A 712 13.87 43.77 -52.95
CA LEU A 712 13.77 42.47 -52.32
C LEU A 712 13.71 42.61 -50.78
N ALA A 713 14.56 43.48 -50.22
CA ALA A 713 14.56 43.79 -48.80
C ALA A 713 13.19 44.32 -48.31
N ASN A 714 12.54 45.18 -49.10
CA ASN A 714 11.19 45.68 -48.79
C ASN A 714 10.08 44.63 -48.90
N LEU A 715 10.30 43.53 -49.62
CA LEU A 715 9.34 42.42 -49.73
C LEU A 715 9.52 41.40 -48.60
N VAL A 716 10.78 41.08 -48.27
CA VAL A 716 11.12 40.05 -47.27
C VAL A 716 11.07 40.61 -45.84
N LEU A 717 11.22 41.93 -45.66
CA LEU A 717 11.13 42.64 -44.38
C LEU A 717 11.93 41.95 -43.25
N LEU A 718 13.23 41.75 -43.47
CA LEU A 718 14.10 40.93 -42.60
C LEU A 718 14.11 41.36 -41.11
N ASP A 719 13.96 42.66 -40.83
CA ASP A 719 13.96 43.22 -39.48
C ASP A 719 12.57 43.17 -38.80
N ASN A 720 11.50 42.84 -39.53
CA ASN A 720 10.15 42.83 -38.95
C ASN A 720 9.89 41.53 -38.15
N PRO A 721 9.65 41.62 -36.83
CA PRO A 721 9.41 40.45 -35.99
C PRO A 721 8.07 39.76 -36.27
N THR A 722 7.10 40.46 -36.88
CA THR A 722 5.81 39.86 -37.29
C THR A 722 5.91 39.02 -38.57
N GLY A 723 7.10 38.95 -39.17
CA GLY A 723 7.38 38.19 -40.39
C GLY A 723 7.00 38.90 -41.68
N SER A 724 7.13 38.18 -42.79
CA SER A 724 6.72 38.59 -44.13
C SER A 724 5.96 37.47 -44.85
N GLU A 725 5.48 37.71 -46.07
CA GLU A 725 4.82 36.66 -46.89
C GLU A 725 5.79 35.59 -47.41
N PHE A 726 7.10 35.78 -47.18
CA PHE A 726 8.16 34.92 -47.67
C PHE A 726 8.97 34.30 -46.52
N SER A 727 9.41 33.07 -46.77
CA SER A 727 10.36 32.34 -45.95
C SER A 727 11.67 32.14 -46.73
N ILE A 728 12.75 31.89 -46.01
CA ILE A 728 14.12 31.93 -46.54
C ILE A 728 14.77 30.57 -46.36
N MET A 729 15.35 30.03 -47.44
CA MET A 729 16.31 28.93 -47.36
C MET A 729 17.72 29.52 -47.40
N ALA A 730 18.38 29.65 -46.27
CA ALA A 730 19.67 30.35 -46.17
C ALA A 730 20.84 29.33 -46.09
N PRO A 731 21.82 29.37 -47.00
CA PRO A 731 23.12 28.77 -46.74
C PRO A 731 23.89 29.58 -45.68
N THR A 732 24.80 28.93 -44.95
CA THR A 732 25.64 29.62 -43.96
C THR A 732 26.62 30.59 -44.63
N SER A 733 27.09 31.59 -43.88
CA SER A 733 28.07 32.57 -44.36
C SER A 733 29.40 31.94 -44.80
N GLU A 734 29.83 30.87 -44.11
CA GLU A 734 31.00 30.07 -44.49
C GLU A 734 30.81 29.40 -45.87
N LEU A 735 29.62 28.83 -46.11
CA LEU A 735 29.29 28.19 -47.39
C LEU A 735 29.19 29.21 -48.54
N LEU A 736 28.63 30.40 -48.29
CA LEU A 736 28.60 31.45 -49.30
C LEU A 736 30.02 31.83 -49.76
N ARG A 737 30.99 31.86 -48.85
CA ARG A 737 32.41 32.11 -49.15
C ARG A 737 33.05 30.97 -49.92
N GLU A 738 32.83 29.72 -49.52
CA GLU A 738 33.38 28.54 -50.18
C GLU A 738 32.95 28.46 -51.66
N TYR A 739 31.70 28.83 -51.95
CA TYR A 739 31.13 28.81 -53.30
C TYR A 739 31.34 30.11 -54.10
N ASN A 740 32.16 31.05 -53.60
CA ASN A 740 32.42 32.36 -54.23
C ASN A 740 31.14 33.19 -54.52
N ILE A 741 30.12 33.09 -53.66
CA ILE A 741 28.89 33.87 -53.77
C ILE A 741 29.06 35.15 -52.95
N THR A 742 29.38 36.25 -53.63
CA THR A 742 29.57 37.57 -53.04
C THR A 742 28.67 38.60 -53.74
N ARG A 743 28.78 39.88 -53.34
CA ARG A 743 28.06 41.00 -53.96
C ARG A 743 28.27 41.09 -55.49
N ASP A 744 29.43 40.64 -55.98
CA ASP A 744 29.80 40.69 -57.40
C ASP A 744 29.32 39.47 -58.21
N TYR A 745 28.56 38.55 -57.61
CA TYR A 745 28.08 37.36 -58.29
C TYR A 745 27.08 37.73 -59.41
N LYS A 746 27.41 37.38 -60.66
CA LYS A 746 26.68 37.83 -61.87
C LYS A 746 25.19 37.50 -61.88
N ARG A 747 24.78 36.41 -61.22
CA ARG A 747 23.39 35.93 -61.15
C ARG A 747 22.82 36.04 -59.73
N LEU A 748 23.25 37.04 -58.96
CA LEU A 748 22.89 37.18 -57.55
C LEU A 748 21.38 37.31 -57.32
N LEU A 749 20.67 38.05 -58.18
CA LEU A 749 19.21 38.17 -58.06
C LEU A 749 18.50 36.82 -58.29
N GLU A 750 18.86 36.09 -59.36
CA GLU A 750 18.32 34.75 -59.62
C GLU A 750 18.66 33.75 -58.53
N PHE A 751 19.83 33.90 -57.89
CA PHE A 751 20.25 33.12 -56.76
C PHE A 751 19.38 33.40 -55.53
N LEU A 752 19.16 34.67 -55.20
CA LEU A 752 18.32 35.06 -54.06
C LEU A 752 16.86 34.60 -54.26
N GLU A 753 16.29 34.77 -55.45
CA GLU A 753 14.94 34.29 -55.78
C GLU A 753 14.78 32.77 -55.64
N LEU A 754 15.84 32.00 -55.95
CA LEU A 754 15.85 30.55 -55.78
C LEU A 754 15.81 30.11 -54.31
N HIS A 755 16.24 30.98 -53.39
CA HIS A 755 16.28 30.72 -51.96
C HIS A 755 15.09 31.32 -51.19
N LEU A 756 14.14 31.94 -51.89
CA LEU A 756 12.90 32.45 -51.31
C LEU A 756 11.73 31.53 -51.64
N ILE A 757 10.90 31.24 -50.64
CA ILE A 757 9.67 30.44 -50.77
C ILE A 757 8.50 31.21 -50.15
N SER A 758 7.28 30.98 -50.62
CA SER A 758 6.10 31.55 -49.94
C SER A 758 5.84 30.83 -48.61
N ASN A 759 5.14 31.46 -47.68
CA ASN A 759 4.83 30.80 -46.39
C ASN A 759 3.95 29.54 -46.55
N SER A 760 3.11 29.48 -47.58
CA SER A 760 2.33 28.27 -47.89
C SER A 760 3.21 27.08 -48.32
N GLU A 761 4.32 27.36 -49.00
CA GLU A 761 5.33 26.38 -49.41
C GLU A 761 6.26 26.02 -48.24
N ALA A 762 6.54 26.98 -47.35
CA ALA A 762 7.24 26.73 -46.10
C ALA A 762 6.48 25.76 -45.18
N ASP A 763 5.15 25.90 -45.08
CA ASP A 763 4.30 24.95 -44.34
C ASP A 763 4.37 23.54 -44.91
N ILE A 764 4.52 23.38 -46.23
CA ILE A 764 4.74 22.08 -46.88
C ILE A 764 6.11 21.50 -46.52
N LEU A 765 7.16 22.35 -46.49
CA LEU A 765 8.49 21.93 -46.06
C LEU A 765 8.51 21.51 -44.58
N LEU A 766 7.86 22.26 -43.70
CA LEU A 766 7.71 21.90 -42.28
C LEU A 766 6.97 20.57 -42.11
N LYS A 767 5.91 20.32 -42.89
CA LYS A 767 5.23 19.01 -42.91
C LYS A 767 6.15 17.89 -43.38
N CYS A 768 6.96 18.12 -44.41
CA CYS A 768 7.95 17.16 -44.88
C CYS A 768 9.02 16.84 -43.82
N MET A 769 9.47 17.84 -43.07
CA MET A 769 10.41 17.69 -41.95
C MET A 769 9.74 17.00 -40.74
N GLY A 770 8.44 17.21 -40.55
CA GLY A 770 7.63 16.68 -39.45
C GLY A 770 7.02 15.30 -39.68
N VAL A 771 7.25 14.63 -40.82
CA VAL A 771 6.68 13.30 -41.07
C VAL A 771 7.25 12.29 -40.06
N PRO A 772 6.41 11.66 -39.23
CA PRO A 772 6.86 10.64 -38.30
C PRO A 772 7.35 9.39 -39.05
N PHE A 773 8.33 8.70 -38.47
CA PHE A 773 9.07 7.53 -38.98
C PHE A 773 8.21 6.35 -39.49
N PHE A 774 6.88 6.36 -39.32
CA PHE A 774 5.98 5.21 -39.48
C PHE A 774 4.92 5.35 -40.57
N GLU A 775 4.76 6.50 -41.21
CA GLU A 775 3.98 6.53 -42.46
C GLU A 775 4.81 5.91 -43.59
N SER A 776 4.55 4.63 -43.87
CA SER A 776 5.25 3.81 -44.87
C SER A 776 4.98 4.24 -46.32
N ARG A 777 4.44 5.45 -46.54
CA ARG A 777 4.32 6.05 -47.87
C ARG A 777 5.55 6.92 -48.06
N ASN A 778 6.29 6.70 -49.14
CA ASN A 778 7.29 7.66 -49.64
C ASN A 778 6.57 8.97 -50.00
N LEU A 779 6.24 9.79 -49.01
CA LEU A 779 5.62 11.09 -49.16
C LEU A 779 6.71 12.06 -49.59
N SER A 780 6.94 12.14 -50.90
CA SER A 780 7.74 13.21 -51.49
C SER A 780 6.87 14.43 -51.69
N TYR A 781 7.19 15.53 -51.01
CA TYR A 781 6.51 16.81 -51.20
C TYR A 781 7.26 17.63 -52.26
N THR A 782 6.56 18.32 -53.15
CA THR A 782 7.20 19.24 -54.10
C THR A 782 7.01 20.66 -53.59
N ILE A 783 8.10 21.42 -53.50
CA ILE A 783 8.15 22.78 -52.98
C ILE A 783 8.53 23.71 -54.13
N GLN A 784 7.79 24.80 -54.30
CA GLN A 784 8.08 25.82 -55.31
C GLN A 784 8.80 27.03 -54.69
N THR A 785 9.88 27.47 -55.33
CA THR A 785 10.57 28.72 -54.96
C THR A 785 10.03 29.90 -55.77
N SER A 786 10.42 31.12 -55.40
CA SER A 786 10.02 32.35 -56.10
C SER A 786 10.50 32.39 -57.56
N LYS A 787 11.51 31.57 -57.91
CA LYS A 787 11.97 31.39 -59.29
C LYS A 787 11.01 30.47 -60.06
N ALA A 788 10.57 30.90 -61.25
CA ALA A 788 9.56 30.20 -62.07
C ALA A 788 9.83 28.71 -62.39
N ASN A 789 11.10 28.27 -62.40
CA ASN A 789 11.49 26.87 -62.65
C ASN A 789 12.06 26.17 -61.41
N GLY A 790 12.02 26.77 -60.22
CA GLY A 790 12.67 26.29 -59.00
C GLY A 790 11.82 25.31 -58.19
N ALA A 791 11.45 24.17 -58.77
CA ALA A 791 10.70 23.12 -58.07
C ALA A 791 11.65 22.10 -57.42
N PHE A 792 11.57 21.91 -56.10
CA PHE A 792 12.36 20.91 -55.38
C PHE A 792 11.50 19.84 -54.73
N THR A 793 11.96 18.60 -54.76
CA THR A 793 11.33 17.47 -54.08
C THR A 793 11.96 17.29 -52.70
N CYS A 794 11.16 17.44 -51.66
CA CYS A 794 11.54 17.20 -50.28
C CYS A 794 11.38 15.72 -49.94
N HIS A 795 12.43 15.12 -49.39
CA HIS A 795 12.43 13.76 -48.87
C HIS A 795 13.13 13.71 -47.51
N THR A 796 12.48 13.08 -46.54
CA THR A 796 13.06 12.85 -45.21
C THR A 796 13.45 11.39 -45.10
N ASN A 797 14.73 11.11 -44.81
CA ASN A 797 15.19 9.74 -44.62
C ASN A 797 14.65 9.23 -43.27
N PRO A 798 13.78 8.20 -43.24
CA PRO A 798 13.17 7.72 -42.02
C PRO A 798 14.27 7.37 -41.02
N LEU A 799 15.23 6.50 -41.36
CA LEU A 799 16.27 6.00 -40.45
C LEU A 799 17.13 7.07 -39.75
N SER A 800 17.36 8.21 -40.42
CA SER A 800 18.24 9.26 -39.92
C SER A 800 17.51 10.52 -39.44
N GLY A 801 16.23 10.68 -39.78
CA GLY A 801 15.47 11.91 -39.56
C GLY A 801 15.97 13.12 -40.37
N LYS A 802 16.93 12.94 -41.28
CA LYS A 802 17.51 14.04 -42.06
C LYS A 802 16.66 14.34 -43.29
N THR A 803 16.34 15.61 -43.50
CA THR A 803 15.56 16.11 -44.64
C THR A 803 16.47 16.61 -45.75
N PHE A 804 16.14 16.25 -46.98
CA PHE A 804 16.88 16.62 -48.18
C PHE A 804 15.94 17.20 -49.24
N LEU A 805 16.39 18.24 -49.92
CA LEU A 805 15.78 18.85 -51.09
C LEU A 805 16.52 18.35 -52.34
N SER A 806 15.79 17.74 -53.27
CA SER A 806 16.33 17.23 -54.54
C SER A 806 15.65 17.86 -55.74
N LEU A 807 16.42 18.25 -56.75
CA LEU A 807 15.83 18.66 -58.01
C LEU A 807 15.21 17.44 -58.72
N PRO A 808 13.93 17.47 -59.13
CA PRO A 808 13.32 16.37 -59.86
C PRO A 808 13.99 16.21 -61.23
N GLN A 809 14.77 15.14 -61.41
CA GLN A 809 15.37 14.82 -62.71
C GLN A 809 14.28 14.35 -63.68
N LYS A 810 14.28 14.88 -64.92
CA LYS A 810 13.62 14.20 -66.03
C LYS A 810 14.36 12.89 -66.30
N LEU A 811 13.61 11.80 -66.34
CA LEU A 811 14.13 10.44 -66.51
C LEU A 811 14.69 10.27 -67.94
N ASP A 812 15.89 10.76 -68.22
CA ASP A 812 16.58 10.43 -69.47
C ASP A 812 17.20 9.04 -69.35
N VAL A 813 16.72 8.13 -70.20
CA VAL A 813 17.05 6.68 -70.27
C VAL A 813 18.56 6.41 -70.45
N TYR A 814 19.37 7.44 -70.72
CA TYR A 814 20.82 7.35 -70.93
C TYR A 814 21.70 7.66 -69.69
N SER A 815 21.15 8.12 -68.57
CA SER A 815 21.95 8.56 -67.40
C SER A 815 22.36 7.45 -66.42
N ALA A 816 21.97 6.19 -66.67
CA ALA A 816 22.22 5.06 -65.76
C ALA A 816 23.69 4.65 -65.59
N PHE A 817 24.63 5.21 -66.38
CA PHE A 817 26.05 4.81 -66.37
C PHE A 817 27.03 5.95 -66.05
N THR A 818 26.56 7.15 -65.75
CA THR A 818 27.41 8.25 -65.26
C THR A 818 27.08 8.54 -63.81
N THR A 819 28.09 8.66 -62.95
CA THR A 819 27.97 9.05 -61.54
C THR A 819 27.18 10.36 -61.47
N ALA A 820 25.88 10.26 -61.22
CA ALA A 820 24.99 11.41 -61.14
C ALA A 820 25.48 12.31 -60.00
N VAL A 821 25.97 13.50 -60.35
CA VAL A 821 26.20 14.57 -59.39
C VAL A 821 24.81 14.90 -58.84
N ASN A 822 24.49 14.31 -57.70
CA ASN A 822 23.18 14.40 -57.08
C ASN A 822 22.91 15.87 -56.72
N HIS A 823 22.03 16.56 -57.46
CA HIS A 823 21.47 17.87 -57.12
C HIS A 823 20.61 17.76 -55.85
N LYS A 824 21.26 17.53 -54.72
CA LYS A 824 20.67 17.26 -53.41
C LYS A 824 21.30 18.17 -52.36
N VAL A 825 20.46 18.83 -51.58
CA VAL A 825 20.86 19.69 -50.45
C VAL A 825 20.15 19.21 -49.19
N ARG A 826 20.83 19.25 -48.06
CA ARG A 826 20.24 18.91 -46.77
C ARG A 826 19.80 20.16 -46.02
N VAL A 827 18.66 20.09 -45.36
CA VAL A 827 18.25 21.09 -44.37
C VAL A 827 18.92 20.75 -43.05
N MET A 828 19.72 21.69 -42.54
CA MET A 828 20.51 21.57 -41.32
C MET A 828 19.68 21.85 -40.08
N ASN A 829 18.96 22.97 -40.11
CA ASN A 829 18.21 23.51 -38.98
C ASN A 829 17.14 24.47 -39.50
N TYR A 830 16.19 24.84 -38.64
CA TYR A 830 15.16 25.80 -39.01
C TYR A 830 14.69 26.61 -37.80
N GLY A 831 14.05 27.74 -38.05
CA GLY A 831 13.34 28.53 -37.04
C GLY A 831 12.32 29.44 -37.70
N CYS A 832 11.20 29.70 -37.03
CA CYS A 832 10.14 30.55 -37.54
C CYS A 832 9.98 31.78 -36.67
N SER A 833 9.55 32.89 -37.27
CA SER A 833 9.38 34.18 -36.59
C SER A 833 8.29 34.14 -35.52
N GLN A 834 7.26 33.34 -35.74
CA GLN A 834 6.20 33.05 -34.77
C GLN A 834 5.96 31.54 -34.77
N GLN A 835 5.89 30.92 -33.59
CA GLN A 835 5.69 29.48 -33.48
C GLN A 835 4.20 29.16 -33.28
N GLY A 836 3.66 28.23 -34.07
CA GLY A 836 2.29 27.73 -33.91
C GLY A 836 1.22 28.43 -34.75
N THR A 837 1.56 29.44 -35.54
CA THR A 837 0.66 30.07 -36.51
C THR A 837 0.86 29.49 -37.91
N ALA A 838 -0.26 29.18 -38.59
CA ALA A 838 -0.22 28.79 -40.00
C ALA A 838 0.20 30.00 -40.86
N ASN A 839 1.07 29.81 -41.84
CA ASN A 839 1.69 30.86 -42.66
C ASN A 839 2.72 31.78 -41.94
N SER A 840 3.47 31.29 -40.96
CA SER A 840 4.59 32.05 -40.37
C SER A 840 5.80 32.11 -41.32
N SER A 841 6.56 33.21 -41.31
CA SER A 841 7.84 33.29 -42.02
C SER A 841 8.93 32.49 -41.30
N CYS A 842 9.65 31.64 -42.02
CA CYS A 842 10.68 30.76 -41.45
C CYS A 842 12.03 30.91 -42.18
N VAL A 843 13.10 30.57 -41.47
CA VAL A 843 14.45 30.42 -42.00
C VAL A 843 14.84 28.94 -41.94
N PHE A 844 15.23 28.37 -43.07
CA PHE A 844 15.75 27.01 -43.19
C PHE A 844 17.23 27.08 -43.55
N LEU A 845 18.09 26.59 -42.67
CA LEU A 845 19.53 26.54 -42.94
C LEU A 845 19.88 25.37 -43.83
N LEU A 846 20.65 25.62 -44.87
CA LEU A 846 21.06 24.61 -45.84
C LEU A 846 22.53 24.22 -45.66
N ASP A 847 22.86 22.95 -45.93
CA ASP A 847 24.23 22.46 -45.90
C ASP A 847 25.03 22.82 -47.17
N ARG A 848 24.36 23.32 -48.22
CA ARG A 848 24.92 23.87 -49.46
C ARG A 848 23.95 24.90 -50.06
N PRO A 849 24.45 25.92 -50.78
CA PRO A 849 23.59 26.81 -51.55
C PRO A 849 22.86 26.05 -52.68
N LEU A 850 21.63 26.46 -52.98
CA LEU A 850 20.91 26.04 -54.18
C LEU A 850 21.55 26.71 -55.40
N ASP A 851 22.20 25.93 -56.24
CA ASP A 851 22.94 26.49 -57.37
C ASP A 851 22.01 26.80 -58.54
N VAL A 852 22.16 28.01 -59.08
CA VAL A 852 21.43 28.46 -60.27
C VAL A 852 21.86 27.66 -61.50
N ALA A 853 23.10 27.16 -61.51
CA ALA A 853 23.65 26.35 -62.59
C ALA A 853 22.91 25.02 -62.80
N TRP A 854 22.16 24.53 -61.81
CA TRP A 854 21.37 23.29 -61.96
C TRP A 854 20.24 23.40 -62.99
N PHE A 855 19.86 24.63 -63.36
CA PHE A 855 18.81 24.92 -64.34
C PHE A 855 19.36 25.33 -65.70
N ASP A 856 20.68 25.41 -65.85
CA ASP A 856 21.31 25.71 -67.13
C ASP A 856 21.31 24.44 -68.00
N ILE A 857 21.13 24.62 -69.31
CA ILE A 857 21.13 23.51 -70.27
C ILE A 857 22.54 22.91 -70.26
N PRO A 858 22.72 21.58 -70.10
CA PRO A 858 24.05 21.00 -70.07
C PRO A 858 24.76 21.27 -71.41
N ASP A 859 25.92 21.92 -71.35
CA ASP A 859 26.86 21.92 -72.46
C ASP A 859 27.29 20.47 -72.69
N ASN A 860 26.84 19.88 -73.79
CA ASN A 860 27.18 18.53 -74.23
C ASN A 860 28.66 18.43 -74.63
N PHE A 861 29.57 18.58 -73.67
CA PHE A 861 30.97 18.19 -73.81
C PHE A 861 31.28 17.09 -72.80
N LEU A 862 31.33 15.86 -73.29
CA LEU A 862 31.87 14.72 -72.57
C LEU A 862 33.32 15.03 -72.13
N HIS A 863 33.49 15.46 -70.88
CA HIS A 863 34.74 15.28 -70.17
C HIS A 863 34.63 14.03 -69.31
N VAL A 864 34.98 12.89 -69.91
CA VAL A 864 35.22 11.65 -69.17
C VAL A 864 36.51 11.84 -68.36
N HIS A 865 36.39 12.33 -67.13
CA HIS A 865 37.47 12.23 -66.15
C HIS A 865 37.47 10.83 -65.56
N ILE A 866 38.25 9.92 -66.16
CA ILE A 866 38.69 8.73 -65.46
C ILE A 866 39.63 9.20 -64.34
N GLY A 867 39.09 9.29 -63.12
CA GLY A 867 39.85 9.65 -61.94
C GLY A 867 40.94 8.61 -61.67
N TRP A 868 42.16 9.08 -61.40
CA TRP A 868 43.31 8.24 -61.04
C TRP A 868 43.04 7.28 -59.86
N ILE A 869 42.01 7.58 -59.06
CA ILE A 869 41.53 6.75 -57.94
C ILE A 869 40.92 5.43 -58.41
N SER A 870 40.26 5.36 -59.57
CA SER A 870 39.72 4.09 -60.11
C SER A 870 40.83 3.15 -60.60
N VAL A 871 41.93 3.71 -61.12
CA VAL A 871 43.14 2.93 -61.46
C VAL A 871 43.83 2.46 -60.17
N GLY A 872 43.90 3.30 -59.14
CA GLY A 872 44.42 2.93 -57.82
C GLY A 872 43.62 1.81 -57.14
N ILE A 873 42.30 1.89 -57.15
CA ILE A 873 41.42 0.84 -56.58
C ILE A 873 41.51 -0.45 -57.41
N GLY A 874 41.59 -0.35 -58.75
CA GLY A 874 41.81 -1.51 -59.61
C GLY A 874 43.14 -2.23 -59.35
N ILE A 875 44.22 -1.48 -59.10
CA ILE A 875 45.53 -2.04 -58.72
C ILE A 875 45.46 -2.67 -57.33
N VAL A 876 44.83 -2.02 -56.35
CA VAL A 876 44.69 -2.56 -54.98
C VAL A 876 43.87 -3.85 -54.98
N ILE A 877 42.73 -3.88 -55.67
CA ILE A 877 41.90 -5.09 -55.81
C ILE A 877 42.65 -6.18 -56.58
N GLY A 878 43.40 -5.81 -57.62
CA GLY A 878 44.26 -6.74 -58.37
C GLY A 878 45.37 -7.36 -57.52
N VAL A 879 46.03 -6.58 -56.66
CA VAL A 879 47.06 -7.06 -55.74
C VAL A 879 46.48 -7.94 -54.63
N ILE A 880 45.30 -7.60 -54.10
CA ILE A 880 44.61 -8.43 -53.10
C ILE A 880 44.18 -9.76 -53.71
N LEU A 881 43.61 -9.78 -54.92
CA LEU A 881 43.22 -11.02 -55.61
C LEU A 881 44.43 -11.88 -55.97
N PHE A 882 45.53 -11.27 -56.41
CA PHE A 882 46.79 -11.99 -56.70
C PHE A 882 47.44 -12.55 -55.42
N GLY A 883 47.37 -11.81 -54.31
CA GLY A 883 47.79 -12.30 -52.98
C GLY A 883 46.94 -13.46 -52.48
N PHE A 884 45.63 -13.43 -52.71
CA PHE A 884 44.72 -14.52 -52.33
C PHE A 884 44.97 -15.80 -53.15
N PHE A 885 45.27 -15.66 -54.44
CA PHE A 885 45.58 -16.78 -55.33
C PHE A 885 46.93 -17.43 -55.02
N THR A 886 47.94 -16.62 -54.67
CA THR A 886 49.28 -17.13 -54.32
C THR A 886 49.31 -17.82 -52.95
N THR A 887 48.57 -17.29 -51.96
CA THR A 887 48.46 -17.90 -50.62
C THR A 887 47.67 -19.20 -50.61
N THR A 888 46.61 -19.33 -51.43
CA THR A 888 45.87 -20.60 -51.58
C THR A 888 46.69 -21.69 -52.26
N ILE A 889 47.54 -21.34 -53.23
CA ILE A 889 48.47 -22.30 -53.87
C ILE A 889 49.57 -22.77 -52.89
N VAL A 890 50.09 -21.89 -52.04
CA VAL A 890 51.09 -22.25 -51.01
C VAL A 890 50.50 -23.12 -49.89
N LEU A 891 49.27 -22.84 -49.46
CA LEU A 891 48.57 -23.64 -48.44
C LEU A 891 48.14 -25.03 -48.94
N CYS A 892 47.89 -25.18 -50.25
CA CYS A 892 47.58 -26.48 -50.84
C CYS A 892 48.83 -27.35 -51.11
N LEU A 893 50.02 -26.76 -51.14
CA LEU A 893 51.29 -27.48 -51.37
C LEU A 893 52.05 -27.84 -50.08
N SER A 894 51.64 -27.32 -48.91
CA SER A 894 52.25 -27.65 -47.61
C SER A 894 51.36 -28.61 -46.81
N LYS A 895 51.30 -29.88 -47.25
CA LYS A 895 50.75 -30.97 -46.44
C LYS A 895 51.52 -32.27 -46.65
N THR A 896 52.58 -32.45 -45.86
CA THR A 896 53.12 -33.78 -45.55
C THR A 896 53.70 -33.78 -44.13
N GLY A 897 53.13 -34.61 -43.24
CA GLY A 897 53.92 -35.19 -42.15
C GLY A 897 53.39 -35.14 -40.72
N LYS A 898 52.45 -36.05 -40.40
CA LYS A 898 52.42 -36.96 -39.22
C LYS A 898 52.29 -36.44 -37.76
N LYS A 899 51.27 -37.05 -37.10
CA LYS A 899 51.18 -37.71 -35.76
C LYS A 899 51.12 -36.82 -34.49
N LYS A 900 50.00 -36.88 -33.74
CA LYS A 900 49.72 -37.65 -32.47
C LYS A 900 50.51 -37.07 -31.27
N ASP A 901 49.97 -36.70 -30.12
CA ASP A 901 48.98 -37.35 -29.23
C ASP A 901 48.40 -36.35 -28.18
N GLN A 902 47.27 -36.79 -27.59
CA GLN A 902 46.77 -36.61 -26.20
C GLN A 902 46.46 -35.24 -25.56
N ALA A 903 45.30 -35.24 -24.89
CA ALA A 903 44.74 -34.21 -24.02
C ALA A 903 45.56 -34.02 -22.72
N PRO A 904 45.42 -32.84 -22.08
CA PRO A 904 44.73 -32.86 -20.79
C PRO A 904 43.68 -31.76 -20.62
N GLU A 905 42.88 -31.95 -19.57
CA GLU A 905 41.80 -31.13 -19.04
C GLU A 905 42.05 -29.62 -19.08
N LEU A 906 41.01 -28.85 -19.43
CA LEU A 906 40.98 -27.40 -19.24
C LEU A 906 39.93 -27.05 -18.19
N GLU A 907 40.41 -26.59 -17.04
CA GLU A 907 39.64 -25.93 -15.99
C GLU A 907 38.83 -24.77 -16.58
N GLY A 908 37.54 -24.73 -16.25
CA GLY A 908 36.68 -23.60 -16.51
C GLY A 908 37.00 -22.45 -15.56
N SER A 909 37.67 -21.41 -16.07
CA SER A 909 37.69 -20.09 -15.46
C SER A 909 37.76 -19.03 -16.54
N TYR A 910 36.58 -18.61 -17.03
CA TYR A 910 36.41 -17.31 -17.66
C TYR A 910 35.30 -16.58 -16.94
N LYS A 911 35.73 -15.70 -16.03
CA LYS A 911 34.94 -14.60 -15.48
C LYS A 911 34.60 -13.63 -16.64
N PRO A 912 33.35 -13.22 -16.82
CA PRO A 912 33.05 -12.07 -17.66
C PRO A 912 33.64 -10.80 -17.03
N ALA A 913 34.15 -9.92 -17.88
CA ALA A 913 34.72 -8.64 -17.52
C ALA A 913 33.72 -7.84 -16.67
N GLY A 914 34.13 -7.51 -15.45
CA GLY A 914 33.34 -6.77 -14.49
C GLY A 914 32.94 -5.40 -15.03
N SER A 915 31.68 -5.08 -14.80
CA SER A 915 31.14 -3.73 -14.88
C SER A 915 31.94 -2.81 -13.94
N GLY A 916 32.66 -1.85 -14.52
CA GLY A 916 33.17 -0.70 -13.79
C GLY A 916 32.03 0.23 -13.40
N TYR A 917 31.17 -0.20 -12.48
CA TYR A 917 30.37 0.71 -11.65
C TYR A 917 31.08 0.77 -10.31
N MET A 918 31.75 1.89 -10.07
CA MET A 918 32.16 2.28 -8.74
C MET A 918 30.86 2.68 -8.02
N PRO A 919 30.40 1.96 -6.98
CA PRO A 919 29.38 2.51 -6.12
C PRO A 919 29.99 3.76 -5.51
N ILE A 920 29.33 4.91 -5.65
CA ILE A 920 29.61 6.05 -4.80
C ILE A 920 29.09 5.64 -3.43
N THR A 921 29.91 4.90 -2.68
CA THR A 921 29.80 4.84 -1.23
C THR A 921 30.23 6.22 -0.76
N SER A 922 29.28 7.06 -0.38
CA SER A 922 29.54 8.22 0.46
C SER A 922 29.92 7.71 1.85
N ASN A 923 31.14 7.22 2.00
CA ASN A 923 31.78 7.09 3.31
C ASN A 923 32.20 8.49 3.75
N GLU A 924 31.26 9.28 4.25
CA GLU A 924 31.47 10.31 5.28
C GLU A 924 30.11 10.55 5.94
N ASP A 925 29.73 9.70 6.90
CA ASP A 925 28.78 10.08 7.95
C ASP A 925 29.39 11.25 8.72
N PRO A 926 28.81 12.46 8.71
CA PRO A 926 29.14 13.43 9.72
C PRO A 926 28.43 12.98 11.00
N LEU A 927 29.22 12.42 11.90
CA LEU A 927 28.94 12.25 13.32
C LEU A 927 27.94 13.29 13.84
N ALA A 928 26.79 12.77 14.29
CA ALA A 928 25.88 13.32 15.30
C ALA A 928 26.18 14.78 15.71
N ALA A 929 25.68 15.73 14.92
CA ALA A 929 25.42 17.05 15.45
C ALA A 929 24.22 16.92 16.39
N ASN A 930 24.43 17.14 17.69
CA ASN A 930 23.39 17.19 18.72
C ASN A 930 22.19 17.99 18.20
N PHE A 931 21.11 17.28 17.84
CA PHE A 931 19.84 17.90 17.51
C PHE A 931 19.23 18.42 18.80
N ASP A 932 19.00 19.73 18.83
CA ASP A 932 18.15 20.36 19.82
C ASP A 932 16.74 19.76 19.65
N HIS A 933 16.23 19.06 20.66
CA HIS A 933 14.92 18.37 20.66
C HIS A 933 13.74 19.36 20.76
N GLY A 934 13.82 20.46 20.02
CA GLY A 934 12.73 21.42 19.84
C GLY A 934 11.76 20.95 18.78
N TYR A 935 10.47 21.22 18.99
CA TYR A 935 9.41 21.00 18.02
C TYR A 935 9.80 21.51 16.62
N GLU A 936 9.81 20.62 15.63
CA GLU A 936 10.06 21.01 14.24
C GLU A 936 9.02 22.04 13.78
N THR A 937 9.51 23.10 13.14
CA THR A 937 8.69 24.18 12.58
C THR A 937 8.64 24.05 11.05
N ASP A 938 7.83 24.86 10.37
CA ASP A 938 7.82 24.95 8.88
C ASP A 938 9.26 25.09 8.28
N VAL A 939 10.23 25.53 9.10
CA VAL A 939 11.65 25.70 8.78
C VAL A 939 12.41 24.37 8.57
N ASP A 940 12.00 23.27 9.21
CA ASP A 940 12.72 22.00 9.09
C ASP A 940 12.39 21.26 7.78
N LEU A 941 11.17 21.46 7.24
CA LEU A 941 10.84 21.10 5.85
C LEU A 941 11.70 21.85 4.82
N MET A 942 12.23 23.04 5.17
CA MET A 942 13.09 23.86 4.30
C MET A 942 14.54 23.34 4.20
N ARG A 943 15.01 22.48 5.12
CA ARG A 943 16.43 22.04 5.11
C ARG A 943 16.83 21.36 3.80
N SER A 944 15.90 20.59 3.22
CA SER A 944 16.10 19.90 1.93
C SER A 944 16.30 20.85 0.74
N GLU A 945 15.92 22.13 0.86
CA GLU A 945 16.05 23.12 -0.21
C GLU A 945 17.45 23.74 -0.24
N THR A 946 18.14 23.81 0.90
CA THR A 946 19.46 24.47 1.03
C THR A 946 20.67 23.58 0.69
N ASP A 947 20.47 22.26 0.59
CA ASP A 947 21.56 21.31 0.33
C ASP A 947 22.00 21.33 -1.14
N GLN A 948 23.31 21.37 -1.38
CA GLN A 948 23.89 21.42 -2.72
C GLN A 948 23.90 20.01 -3.35
N LEU A 949 23.49 19.89 -4.63
CA LEU A 949 23.45 18.61 -5.36
C LEU A 949 24.85 18.09 -5.71
N LEU A 950 25.84 18.97 -5.73
CA LEU A 950 27.21 18.66 -6.11
C LEU A 950 28.17 19.25 -5.07
N PRO A 951 29.19 18.50 -4.59
CA PRO A 951 30.15 19.01 -3.63
C PRO A 951 31.01 20.11 -4.26
N LYS A 952 31.09 21.28 -3.59
CA LYS A 952 32.11 22.28 -3.90
C LYS A 952 33.47 21.77 -3.46
N ASN A 953 34.36 21.54 -4.44
CA ASN A 953 35.77 21.31 -4.15
C ASN A 953 36.38 22.55 -3.48
N GLY A 954 36.90 22.37 -2.26
CA GLY A 954 37.89 23.23 -1.64
C GLY A 954 37.36 24.33 -0.73
N GLU A 955 37.38 24.08 0.59
CA GLU A 955 38.15 24.86 1.59
C GLU A 955 37.68 24.47 3.01
N ARG A 956 38.50 23.67 3.72
CA ARG A 956 38.29 23.35 5.14
C ARG A 956 38.85 24.47 6.02
N ARG A 957 38.03 25.03 6.92
CA ARG A 957 38.50 25.77 8.12
C ARG A 957 38.40 24.86 9.36
N PRO A 958 39.40 24.83 10.26
CA PRO A 958 39.39 23.92 11.40
C PRO A 958 38.60 24.50 12.58
N GLY A 959 37.62 23.74 13.07
CA GLY A 959 36.90 23.99 14.33
C GLY A 959 37.63 23.38 15.52
N SER A 960 37.73 24.15 16.60
CA SER A 960 38.39 23.86 17.87
C SER A 960 37.76 22.69 18.64
N VAL A 961 38.59 21.72 19.07
CA VAL A 961 38.22 20.58 19.90
C VAL A 961 38.42 20.94 21.39
N ARG A 962 37.38 20.80 22.22
CA ARG A 962 37.49 20.66 23.68
C ARG A 962 37.06 19.25 24.07
N GLY A 963 37.95 18.54 24.76
CA GLY A 963 37.85 17.11 25.05
C GLY A 963 36.87 16.73 26.17
N LEU A 964 36.44 15.47 26.12
CA LEU A 964 35.66 14.76 27.13
C LEU A 964 36.48 13.56 27.64
N SER A 965 36.55 13.41 28.97
CA SER A 965 36.98 12.18 29.65
C SER A 965 35.74 11.34 30.02
N PRO A 966 35.80 10.00 29.99
CA PRO A 966 34.65 9.15 30.31
C PRO A 966 34.68 8.66 31.76
N ALA A 967 33.51 8.50 32.39
CA ALA A 967 33.35 7.61 33.53
C ALA A 967 31.87 7.18 33.70
N GLY A 968 31.64 5.87 33.69
CA GLY A 968 30.42 5.25 34.18
C GLY A 968 30.45 5.02 35.70
N GLY A 969 29.26 4.90 36.31
CA GLY A 969 29.06 4.50 37.69
C GLY A 969 27.76 5.05 38.30
N VAL A 970 26.84 4.16 38.68
CA VAL A 970 25.50 4.38 39.28
C VAL A 970 25.59 4.09 40.80
N PRO A 971 24.61 4.41 41.69
CA PRO A 971 23.95 5.68 42.05
C PRO A 971 24.08 6.03 43.57
N SER A 972 23.74 7.25 43.99
CA SER A 972 23.20 7.51 45.35
C SER A 972 22.36 8.80 45.40
N ALA A 973 21.35 8.83 46.28
CA ALA A 973 20.24 9.77 46.32
C ALA A 973 20.57 11.12 47.04
N PRO A 974 19.62 12.06 47.25
CA PRO A 974 19.68 13.43 46.71
C PRO A 974 20.02 14.50 47.77
N LEU A 975 20.57 15.64 47.33
CA LEU A 975 20.72 16.84 48.17
C LEU A 975 20.19 18.10 47.48
N LYS A 976 19.20 18.70 48.15
CA LYS A 976 18.55 20.00 47.91
C LYS A 976 19.57 21.11 47.58
N ILE A 977 19.32 21.87 46.51
CA ILE A 977 20.02 23.14 46.26
C ILE A 977 19.13 24.31 46.73
N LYS A 978 19.64 25.05 47.71
CA LYS A 978 19.13 26.34 48.16
C LYS A 978 19.54 27.45 47.18
N LYS A 979 18.61 28.39 46.98
CA LYS A 979 18.81 29.72 46.38
C LYS A 979 19.94 30.48 47.08
N GLN A 980 20.81 31.16 46.33
CA GLN A 980 21.03 32.62 46.38
C GLN A 980 22.22 33.09 45.53
N GLY A 981 21.96 34.11 44.71
CA GLY A 981 22.90 35.16 44.27
C GLY A 981 23.87 34.79 43.13
N ILE A 982 24.20 35.61 42.15
CA ILE A 982 24.09 37.05 41.86
C ILE A 982 24.29 37.13 40.33
N LEU A 983 23.34 37.64 39.53
CA LEU A 983 23.33 39.00 38.97
C LEU A 983 24.63 39.36 38.23
N GLU A 984 24.61 39.40 36.88
CA GLU A 984 24.93 40.59 36.08
C GLU A 984 25.02 40.30 34.57
N THR A 985 24.48 41.24 33.79
CA THR A 985 24.52 41.38 32.32
C THR A 985 23.63 40.37 31.55
N ILE A 986 22.67 40.75 30.71
CA ILE A 986 22.69 41.77 29.64
C ILE A 986 21.27 42.32 29.42
N ASN A 987 21.15 43.65 29.39
CA ASN A 987 19.98 44.39 28.88
C ASN A 987 19.96 44.36 27.34
N ARG A 988 18.79 44.12 26.75
CA ARG A 988 18.30 44.94 25.62
C ARG A 988 16.78 44.83 25.47
N GLU A 989 16.16 45.99 25.54
CA GLU A 989 14.72 46.28 25.58
C GLU A 989 14.00 45.97 24.26
N ARG A 990 12.75 45.50 24.37
CA ARG A 990 11.75 45.52 23.29
C ARG A 990 10.81 46.70 23.53
N ASN A 991 10.72 47.59 22.54
CA ASN A 991 9.69 48.63 22.47
C ASN A 991 8.35 48.04 22.02
N LEU A 992 7.30 48.24 22.81
CA LEU A 992 5.89 48.19 22.38
C LEU A 992 5.18 49.44 22.93
N PRO A 993 4.40 50.17 22.13
CA PRO A 993 3.60 51.31 22.60
C PRO A 993 2.29 50.83 23.28
N PRO A 994 1.71 51.65 24.17
CA PRO A 994 0.67 51.21 25.11
C PRO A 994 -0.75 51.31 24.55
N LEU A 995 -1.58 50.39 25.04
CA LEU A 995 -3.04 50.37 24.98
C LEU A 995 -3.65 51.60 25.67
N MET A 996 -4.79 52.08 25.14
CA MET A 996 -5.74 52.91 25.89
C MET A 996 -7.09 52.22 25.98
N VAL A 997 -7.50 52.05 27.24
CA VAL A 997 -8.81 51.74 27.87
C VAL A 997 -9.39 50.35 27.68
#